data_AF-A0A4Y6PYH7-F1
#
_entry.id   AF-A0A4Y6PYH7-F1
#
_cell.length_a   1.000
_cell.length_b   1.000
_cell.length_c   1.000
_cell.angle_alpha   90.00
_cell.angle_beta   90.00
_cell.angle_gamma   90.00
#
_symmetry.space_group_name_H-M   'P 1'
#
loop_
_entity.id
_entity.type
_entity.pdbx_description
1 polymer ?
#
loop_
_entity_poly.entity_id
_entity_poly.type
_entity_poly.pdbx_seq_one_letter_code
_entity_poly.pdbx_strand_id
1 'polypeptide(L)'
;MLEQSESLRSQPLDESLHQKVGEAAHELGFISRHTLSEAMLAIGKIEATTGEVGLRVWARQGWLDEAQLAEVVSHLGLPVADGSQGASGIMKFDELEEFVRAETAFLQADSQARAAHAFVHGDTEVARAPQQRAAQQPVEDPPTIPFNPDDMTFAEESEADSDFDSQMKTLVHSRMAGRGSAADATSDDEFDLALADTGQHQVETPVDLLDPGDRFVLGDELGRGGGGRVLRVFDRVLGRTVAMKTLPPELQADQTVLARFIAEAQATGQLEHPNIVPIYDFGVLPSGEFYYTMREVGRHSLREVLQGQKLQQERDDEEYSLVKLLSILGQVGQAVHYAHTRGVIHRDLKPDNIMLGEYGEVLVMDWGLARVLDREVRTDLSRRGGEKLDDGETLGTPAYMPPEQARGEHDEVDEQSDVYSLGAILYEILTLEPPFVGGDPHEIMTKVVDGQIVPPSKRAPAGRVVPDELERLCIEAMALDKTERLASAKELSERLEEWLEGIQPREARRCIKRGDAAAERYQDLLAEGEDYEQRVRELSTQIDPFESITRKRALWRLEDHRDELRTEAVRAFGEAVNGYTQALAHEPDNERARRGLADLYYSRLEKAEANRDELDTIYFRTLVRQYDAGRYASALEAKASLIVGAEPDGAQATLFRYAEIDRRLMASDEIELGETPVEVDELAVGSYLLLLEHPERAACQVPLHLERGRHEHVHVRLPRDEEIEEGFVYVPGGTCTVGGDPNSFDPRAAQSVHVDSFFCSRFPVTFRDYLEWFNELYRKVGDAALKHAPQTRDADGMFVRFDENRELWVPDEILIEGAARKLYPIGKGHEYDLPVVGIRAADAEAYCAWRAKRDGRPFRLPTRAELEKAGRGVDARFFPWGDRFDATFCKMRFSRPEVSQLEPVGTFVDDTSPYGVRDLAGGARDWCQPENDGDEERPVFGGAWLADEQGSRMASRLTILAEGRTAGIGFRMVYSADG
;
A
#
# COMPACT_ATOMS: atom_id res chain seq x y z
N MET A 1 37.71 12.19 -22.34
CA MET A 1 36.76 12.96 -21.52
C MET A 1 36.43 12.29 -20.18
N LEU A 2 36.37 10.94 -20.11
CA LEU A 2 36.17 10.23 -18.84
C LEU A 2 37.41 10.17 -17.91
N GLU A 3 38.64 10.33 -18.42
CA GLU A 3 39.85 10.36 -17.57
C GLU A 3 40.18 11.74 -16.95
N GLN A 4 39.45 12.81 -17.31
CA GLN A 4 39.62 14.13 -16.68
C GLN A 4 38.68 14.37 -15.49
N SER A 5 37.74 13.47 -15.21
CA SER A 5 36.79 13.61 -14.08
C SER A 5 37.38 13.16 -12.74
N GLU A 6 38.42 12.33 -12.74
CA GLU A 6 39.02 11.81 -11.50
C GLU A 6 39.97 12.81 -10.82
N SER A 7 40.51 13.80 -11.54
CA SER A 7 41.44 14.79 -10.98
C SER A 7 40.75 15.94 -10.21
N LEU A 8 39.43 16.09 -10.30
CA LEU A 8 38.69 17.21 -9.68
C LEU A 8 38.04 16.86 -8.33
N ARG A 9 38.11 15.60 -7.87
CA ARG A 9 37.48 15.13 -6.62
C ARG A 9 38.31 15.34 -5.34
N SER A 10 39.42 16.09 -5.38
CA SER A 10 40.37 16.15 -4.25
C SER A 10 40.66 17.53 -3.66
N GLN A 11 39.77 18.52 -3.83
CA GLN A 11 39.84 19.75 -3.02
C GLN A 11 38.62 19.87 -2.09
N PRO A 12 38.81 20.19 -0.80
CA PRO A 12 37.69 20.47 0.08
C PRO A 12 37.05 21.79 -0.37
N LEU A 13 35.82 21.73 -0.86
CA LEU A 13 35.05 22.91 -1.27
C LEU A 13 34.37 23.50 -0.02
N ASP A 14 34.72 24.76 0.22
CA ASP A 14 34.22 25.69 1.23
C ASP A 14 32.68 25.80 1.16
N GLU A 15 32.00 25.79 2.31
CA GLU A 15 30.56 25.97 2.40
C GLU A 15 30.12 27.32 1.79
N SER A 16 29.59 27.21 0.57
CA SER A 16 28.36 27.85 0.09
C SER A 16 28.34 29.37 -0.13
N LEU A 17 28.80 29.80 -1.30
CA LEU A 17 28.46 31.12 -1.88
C LEU A 17 26.93 31.31 -2.02
N HIS A 18 26.20 30.23 -2.27
CA HIS A 18 24.75 30.22 -2.42
C HIS A 18 24.00 30.58 -1.13
N GLN A 19 24.50 30.10 0.01
CA GLN A 19 23.96 30.45 1.32
C GLN A 19 24.18 31.93 1.62
N LYS A 20 25.39 32.45 1.33
CA LYS A 20 25.70 33.88 1.51
C LYS A 20 24.81 34.78 0.65
N VAL A 21 24.47 34.36 -0.57
CA VAL A 21 23.54 35.06 -1.48
C VAL A 21 22.11 35.02 -0.96
N GLY A 22 21.64 33.85 -0.54
CA GLY A 22 20.30 33.72 0.01
C GLY A 22 20.12 34.54 1.30
N GLU A 23 21.10 34.51 2.18
CA GLU A 23 21.13 35.31 3.41
C GLU A 23 21.19 36.82 3.09
N ALA A 24 22.03 37.26 2.16
CA ALA A 24 22.09 38.65 1.73
C ALA A 24 20.79 39.14 1.06
N ALA A 25 20.14 38.32 0.23
CA ALA A 25 18.86 38.64 -0.39
C ALA A 25 17.72 38.74 0.65
N HIS A 26 17.79 37.93 1.71
CA HIS A 26 16.88 38.04 2.85
C HIS A 26 17.15 39.29 3.70
N GLU A 27 18.42 39.62 3.97
CA GLU A 27 18.82 40.82 4.71
C GLU A 27 18.43 42.12 3.98
N LEU A 28 18.51 42.13 2.65
CA LEU A 28 18.04 43.23 1.80
C LEU A 28 16.50 43.26 1.65
N GLY A 29 15.80 42.25 2.16
CA GLY A 29 14.34 42.19 2.20
C GLY A 29 13.67 41.78 0.88
N PHE A 30 14.43 41.24 -0.07
CA PHE A 30 13.89 40.82 -1.38
C PHE A 30 13.14 39.50 -1.31
N ILE A 31 13.51 38.62 -0.39
CA ILE A 31 12.87 37.31 -0.20
C ILE A 31 12.54 37.02 1.26
N SER A 32 11.44 36.30 1.48
CA SER A 32 11.02 35.90 2.83
C SER A 32 11.90 34.76 3.37
N ARG A 33 11.94 34.61 4.70
CA ARG A 33 12.71 33.53 5.35
C ARG A 33 12.22 32.12 4.96
N HIS A 34 10.94 32.01 4.64
CA HIS A 34 10.34 30.76 4.15
C HIS A 34 10.79 30.45 2.73
N THR A 35 10.76 31.45 1.85
CA THR A 35 11.25 31.37 0.46
C THR A 35 12.75 31.09 0.40
N LEU A 36 13.54 31.67 1.32
CA LEU A 36 14.97 31.35 1.48
C LEU A 36 15.17 29.87 1.82
N SER A 37 14.36 29.32 2.72
CA SER A 37 14.46 27.91 3.12
C SER A 37 14.11 26.97 1.96
N GLU A 38 13.09 27.30 1.16
CA GLU A 38 12.73 26.54 -0.05
C GLU A 38 13.81 26.64 -1.14
N ALA A 39 14.37 27.84 -1.34
CA ALA A 39 15.42 28.06 -2.31
C ALA A 39 16.75 27.36 -1.93
N MET A 40 17.08 27.31 -0.64
CA MET A 40 18.23 26.54 -0.12
C MET A 40 18.02 25.02 -0.22
N LEU A 41 16.79 24.52 -0.01
CA LEU A 41 16.44 23.11 -0.24
C LEU A 41 16.53 22.72 -1.73
N ALA A 42 16.19 23.65 -2.63
CA ALA A 42 16.30 23.44 -4.07
C ALA A 42 17.77 23.44 -4.55
N ILE A 43 18.64 24.31 -4.02
CA ILE A 43 20.09 24.30 -4.38
C ILE A 43 20.85 23.17 -3.69
N GLY A 44 20.48 22.74 -2.49
CA GLY A 44 21.15 21.61 -1.80
C GLY A 44 21.12 20.30 -2.61
N LYS A 45 20.37 20.24 -3.72
CA LYS A 45 20.33 19.14 -4.69
C LYS A 45 21.17 19.36 -5.95
N ILE A 46 21.84 20.50 -6.11
CA ILE A 46 22.64 20.89 -7.29
C ILE A 46 24.09 21.22 -6.83
N GLU A 47 24.83 20.21 -6.36
CA GLU A 47 26.27 20.36 -6.09
C GLU A 47 27.08 19.92 -7.30
N ALA A 48 27.20 20.79 -8.32
CA ALA A 48 28.22 20.61 -9.37
C ALA A 48 28.57 21.87 -10.20
N THR A 49 27.94 23.04 -9.99
CA THR A 49 28.17 24.19 -10.89
C THR A 49 28.71 25.43 -10.17
N THR A 50 29.84 25.92 -10.67
CA THR A 50 30.58 27.08 -10.15
C THR A 50 29.73 28.37 -10.15
N GLY A 51 29.58 28.94 -8.95
CA GLY A 51 29.53 30.37 -8.60
C GLY A 51 28.49 31.29 -9.26
N GLU A 52 28.55 31.45 -10.57
CA GLU A 52 27.74 32.44 -11.32
C GLU A 52 26.53 31.78 -12.03
N VAL A 53 26.61 30.49 -12.32
CA VAL A 53 25.54 29.73 -13.01
C VAL A 53 24.33 29.50 -12.10
N GLY A 54 24.56 29.15 -10.82
CA GLY A 54 23.46 28.93 -9.87
C GLY A 54 22.71 30.21 -9.48
N LEU A 55 23.34 31.38 -9.62
CA LEU A 55 22.71 32.69 -9.39
C LEU A 55 21.66 33.04 -10.45
N ARG A 56 21.91 32.66 -11.71
CA ARG A 56 20.96 32.90 -12.81
C ARG A 56 19.79 31.90 -12.82
N VAL A 57 19.93 30.76 -12.14
CA VAL A 57 18.82 29.82 -11.89
C VAL A 57 17.77 30.45 -10.98
N TRP A 58 18.18 31.21 -9.95
CA TRP A 58 17.23 31.93 -9.08
C TRP A 58 16.43 32.99 -9.83
N ALA A 59 17.08 33.68 -10.79
CA ALA A 59 16.40 34.63 -11.65
C ALA A 59 15.40 33.96 -12.61
N ARG A 60 15.75 32.81 -13.19
CA ARG A 60 14.84 32.05 -14.07
C ARG A 60 13.67 31.39 -13.33
N GLN A 61 13.83 31.07 -12.04
CA GLN A 61 12.76 30.57 -11.17
C GLN A 61 11.90 31.70 -10.55
N GLY A 62 12.20 32.96 -10.86
CA GLY A 62 11.40 34.13 -10.46
C GLY A 62 11.58 34.55 -9.00
N TRP A 63 12.63 34.09 -8.31
CA TRP A 63 12.88 34.44 -6.90
C TRP A 63 13.56 35.80 -6.71
N LEU A 64 14.33 36.25 -7.71
CA LEU A 64 14.94 37.57 -7.79
C LEU A 64 14.92 38.04 -9.25
N ASP A 65 14.68 39.32 -9.53
CA ASP A 65 14.88 39.86 -10.88
C ASP A 65 16.35 40.22 -11.17
N GLU A 66 16.69 40.56 -12.43
CA GLU A 66 18.08 40.88 -12.80
C GLU A 66 18.65 42.11 -12.08
N ALA A 67 17.80 43.06 -11.67
CA ALA A 67 18.24 44.26 -10.95
C ALA A 67 18.54 43.94 -9.48
N GLN A 68 17.68 43.17 -8.83
CA GLN A 68 17.85 42.67 -7.47
C GLN A 68 19.07 41.74 -7.37
N LEU A 69 19.30 40.91 -8.39
CA LEU A 69 20.47 40.03 -8.47
C LEU A 69 21.77 40.84 -8.52
N ALA A 70 21.82 41.90 -9.32
CA ALA A 70 22.99 42.78 -9.40
C ALA A 70 23.28 43.48 -8.05
N GLU A 71 22.23 43.83 -7.30
CA GLU A 71 22.34 44.46 -5.98
C GLU A 71 22.87 43.50 -4.91
N VAL A 72 22.41 42.24 -4.91
CA VAL A 72 22.92 41.17 -4.03
C VAL A 72 24.39 40.84 -4.35
N VAL A 73 24.77 40.77 -5.63
CA VAL A 73 26.16 40.55 -6.07
C VAL A 73 27.08 41.70 -5.62
N SER A 74 26.59 42.94 -5.71
CA SER A 74 27.31 44.11 -5.20
C SER A 74 27.41 44.12 -3.67
N HIS A 75 26.36 43.67 -2.97
CA HIS A 75 26.32 43.60 -1.50
C HIS A 75 27.35 42.60 -0.95
N LEU A 76 27.61 41.52 -1.69
CA LEU A 76 28.59 40.48 -1.35
C LEU A 76 30.02 40.75 -1.86
N GLY A 77 30.22 41.82 -2.64
CA GLY A 77 31.55 42.20 -3.15
C GLY A 77 32.13 41.24 -4.19
N LEU A 78 31.28 40.55 -4.96
CA LEU A 78 31.71 39.58 -5.96
C LEU A 78 32.04 40.26 -7.31
N PRO A 79 33.04 39.77 -8.07
CA PRO A 79 33.45 40.39 -9.33
C PRO A 79 32.38 40.18 -10.42
N VAL A 80 31.97 41.25 -11.09
CA VAL A 80 31.01 41.22 -12.21
C VAL A 80 31.77 40.95 -13.51
N ALA A 81 31.47 39.86 -14.20
CA ALA A 81 32.00 39.60 -15.53
C ALA A 81 31.27 40.48 -16.56
N ASP A 82 31.94 41.54 -17.03
CA ASP A 82 31.44 42.36 -18.12
C ASP A 82 31.45 41.54 -19.42
N GLY A 83 30.37 41.60 -20.19
CA GLY A 83 29.98 40.66 -21.26
C GLY A 83 30.84 40.66 -22.53
N SER A 84 32.15 40.87 -22.42
CA SER A 84 33.04 40.99 -23.57
C SER A 84 34.48 40.54 -23.30
N GLN A 85 34.69 39.25 -22.98
CA GLN A 85 35.94 38.57 -23.39
C GLN A 85 35.86 37.06 -23.20
N GLY A 86 36.29 36.34 -24.24
CA GLY A 86 36.23 34.89 -24.32
C GLY A 86 37.19 34.19 -23.36
N ALA A 87 36.67 33.19 -22.65
CA ALA A 87 37.46 32.14 -22.02
C ALA A 87 37.07 30.81 -22.67
N SER A 88 38.02 30.23 -23.39
CA SER A 88 37.93 28.90 -23.99
C SER A 88 37.85 27.83 -22.89
N GLY A 89 36.76 27.08 -22.83
CA GLY A 89 36.62 25.94 -21.92
C GLY A 89 35.25 25.71 -21.28
N ILE A 90 34.23 26.51 -21.63
CA ILE A 90 32.87 26.38 -21.08
C ILE A 90 31.93 25.83 -22.17
N MET A 91 31.18 24.78 -21.82
CA MET A 91 30.14 24.16 -22.64
C MET A 91 29.17 25.23 -23.17
N LYS A 92 28.74 25.15 -24.43
CA LYS A 92 27.80 26.14 -24.99
C LYS A 92 26.43 26.02 -24.30
N PHE A 93 25.68 27.13 -24.25
CA PHE A 93 24.37 27.22 -23.58
C PHE A 93 23.42 26.08 -23.98
N ASP A 94 23.42 25.72 -25.26
CA ASP A 94 22.56 24.67 -25.82
C ASP A 94 22.99 23.24 -25.38
N GLU A 95 24.29 23.03 -25.16
CA GLU A 95 24.86 21.75 -24.68
C GLU A 95 24.62 21.58 -23.15
N LEU A 96 24.60 22.68 -22.41
CA LEU A 96 24.28 22.71 -20.98
C LEU A 96 22.77 22.48 -20.74
N GLU A 97 21.91 22.94 -21.66
CA GLU A 97 20.46 22.73 -21.60
C GLU A 97 20.06 21.27 -21.88
N GLU A 98 20.76 20.59 -22.79
CA GLU A 98 20.63 19.14 -22.99
C GLU A 98 21.15 18.32 -21.79
N PHE A 99 22.29 18.71 -21.21
CA PHE A 99 22.85 18.03 -20.03
C PHE A 99 21.92 18.14 -18.81
N VAL A 100 21.40 19.34 -18.52
CA VAL A 100 20.45 19.54 -17.41
C VAL A 100 19.12 18.83 -17.67
N ARG A 101 18.60 18.80 -18.91
CA ARG A 101 17.40 18.00 -19.24
C ARG A 101 17.64 16.50 -19.04
N ALA A 102 18.79 15.99 -19.45
CA ALA A 102 19.14 14.57 -19.32
C ALA A 102 19.31 14.16 -17.84
N GLU A 103 19.99 14.98 -17.03
CA GLU A 103 20.20 14.72 -15.60
C GLU A 103 18.89 14.81 -14.80
N THR A 104 18.04 15.80 -15.14
CA THR A 104 16.73 15.99 -14.48
C THR A 104 15.78 14.84 -14.82
N ALA A 105 15.81 14.34 -16.06
CA ALA A 105 15.04 13.15 -16.46
C ALA A 105 15.55 11.87 -15.79
N PHE A 106 16.87 11.71 -15.64
CA PHE A 106 17.47 10.57 -14.94
C PHE A 106 17.13 10.56 -13.44
N LEU A 107 17.17 11.72 -12.78
CA LEU A 107 16.83 11.86 -11.36
C LEU A 107 15.32 11.73 -11.09
N GLN A 108 14.48 12.19 -12.02
CA GLN A 108 13.04 11.93 -11.96
C GLN A 108 12.74 10.44 -12.12
N ALA A 109 13.42 9.74 -13.03
CA ALA A 109 13.28 8.30 -13.22
C ALA A 109 13.80 7.49 -12.01
N ASP A 110 14.94 7.85 -11.41
CA ASP A 110 15.47 7.18 -10.21
C ASP A 110 14.63 7.48 -8.96
N SER A 111 14.08 8.70 -8.83
CA SER A 111 13.15 9.03 -7.74
C SER A 111 11.81 8.31 -7.86
N GLN A 112 11.30 8.12 -9.09
CA GLN A 112 10.09 7.33 -9.35
C GLN A 112 10.36 5.84 -9.16
N ALA A 113 11.54 5.33 -9.52
CA ALA A 113 11.93 3.94 -9.29
C ALA A 113 12.11 3.62 -7.80
N ARG A 114 12.66 4.55 -6.99
CA ARG A 114 12.82 4.38 -5.54
C ARG A 114 11.53 4.63 -4.76
N ALA A 115 10.68 5.55 -5.21
CA ALA A 115 9.33 5.71 -4.66
C ALA A 115 8.47 4.48 -4.94
N ALA A 116 8.61 3.87 -6.12
CA ALA A 116 8.00 2.58 -6.43
C ALA A 116 8.58 1.44 -5.57
N HIS A 117 9.89 1.42 -5.32
CA HIS A 117 10.53 0.41 -4.46
C HIS A 117 10.14 0.53 -2.98
N ALA A 118 10.06 1.75 -2.43
CA ALA A 118 9.62 2.00 -1.05
C ALA A 118 8.13 1.71 -0.83
N PHE A 119 7.30 1.91 -1.86
CA PHE A 119 5.88 1.56 -1.85
C PHE A 119 5.64 0.04 -1.90
N VAL A 120 6.56 -0.73 -2.51
CA VAL A 120 6.48 -2.20 -2.63
C VAL A 120 6.98 -2.94 -1.38
N HIS A 121 7.88 -2.35 -0.59
CA HIS A 121 8.53 -3.05 0.53
C HIS A 121 8.21 -2.54 1.94
N GLY A 122 7.41 -1.47 2.10
CA GLY A 122 6.88 -1.09 3.41
C GLY A 122 7.90 -0.57 4.43
N ASP A 123 9.01 0.02 3.97
CA ASP A 123 10.02 0.62 4.85
C ASP A 123 9.56 1.99 5.36
N THR A 124 9.02 2.05 6.58
CA THR A 124 8.69 3.28 7.29
C THR A 124 9.90 3.88 8.01
N GLU A 125 10.89 4.39 7.28
CA GLU A 125 11.97 5.19 7.92
C GLU A 125 12.51 6.34 7.06
N VAL A 126 11.68 7.06 6.30
CA VAL A 126 12.11 8.36 5.74
C VAL A 126 10.96 9.38 5.70
N ALA A 127 10.57 9.94 6.85
CA ALA A 127 9.93 11.25 6.95
C ALA A 127 9.79 11.71 8.42
N ARG A 128 10.82 12.33 8.99
CA ARG A 128 10.64 13.26 10.12
C ARG A 128 11.39 14.55 9.84
N ALA A 129 10.64 15.59 9.48
CA ALA A 129 11.12 16.97 9.53
C ALA A 129 11.24 17.42 11.01
N PRO A 130 12.22 18.26 11.38
CA PRO A 130 12.57 18.51 12.77
C PRO A 130 11.70 19.60 13.40
N GLN A 131 11.07 19.28 14.53
CA GLN A 131 10.50 20.28 15.44
C GLN A 131 11.61 20.94 16.25
N GLN A 132 11.66 22.27 16.19
CA GLN A 132 12.54 23.13 16.98
C GLN A 132 12.31 22.94 18.49
N ARG A 133 13.35 22.57 19.24
CA ARG A 133 13.45 22.83 20.68
C ARG A 133 14.67 23.71 20.94
N ALA A 134 14.40 24.88 21.50
CA ALA A 134 15.39 25.83 21.95
C ALA A 134 16.15 25.31 23.18
N ALA A 135 17.47 25.32 23.06
CA ALA A 135 18.54 25.51 24.05
C ALA A 135 18.26 25.25 25.54
N GLN A 136 19.05 24.35 26.13
CA GLN A 136 20.02 24.67 27.19
C GLN A 136 21.00 23.49 27.43
N GLN A 137 22.27 23.71 27.10
CA GLN A 137 23.48 22.95 27.49
C GLN A 137 23.95 23.45 28.88
N PRO A 138 24.75 22.71 29.70
CA PRO A 138 26.16 22.39 29.37
C PRO A 138 26.70 21.00 29.83
N VAL A 139 27.48 20.28 28.99
CA VAL A 139 28.98 20.19 28.91
C VAL A 139 29.56 19.08 29.80
N GLU A 140 30.19 18.07 29.19
CA GLU A 140 31.64 17.77 29.28
C GLU A 140 32.04 16.66 28.28
N ASP A 141 33.15 16.89 27.58
CA ASP A 141 33.78 16.04 26.55
C ASP A 141 34.58 14.84 27.14
N PRO A 142 34.85 13.79 26.33
CA PRO A 142 35.53 12.57 26.76
C PRO A 142 37.06 12.60 26.54
N PRO A 143 37.81 11.62 27.07
CA PRO A 143 39.05 11.18 26.47
C PRO A 143 38.94 9.74 25.90
N THR A 144 39.45 9.61 24.69
CA THR A 144 39.61 8.40 23.89
C THR A 144 40.88 7.60 24.23
N ILE A 145 40.75 6.26 24.25
CA ILE A 145 41.60 5.19 23.63
C ILE A 145 43.06 5.07 24.15
N PRO A 146 43.65 3.89 24.50
CA PRO A 146 43.73 2.70 23.61
C PRO A 146 43.82 1.29 24.27
N PHE A 147 43.48 0.23 23.52
CA PHE A 147 44.18 -1.07 23.58
C PHE A 147 43.81 -1.90 22.34
N ASN A 148 44.68 -1.95 21.33
CA ASN A 148 45.75 -2.91 21.02
C ASN A 148 45.27 -4.36 20.70
N PRO A 149 45.31 -4.77 19.41
CA PRO A 149 44.94 -6.09 18.95
C PRO A 149 46.17 -7.00 18.85
N ASP A 150 46.32 -7.92 19.79
CA ASP A 150 47.17 -9.11 19.67
C ASP A 150 46.86 -10.02 20.87
N ASP A 151 45.83 -10.85 20.74
CA ASP A 151 45.76 -12.17 21.38
C ASP A 151 44.79 -13.07 20.59
N MET A 152 45.40 -13.67 19.58
CA MET A 152 45.15 -14.97 18.93
C MET A 152 43.95 -15.85 19.35
N THR A 153 43.01 -15.99 18.42
CA THR A 153 42.52 -17.23 17.74
C THR A 153 42.21 -18.52 18.51
N PHE A 154 41.13 -19.20 18.08
CA PHE A 154 40.95 -20.62 17.64
C PHE A 154 39.48 -21.01 17.94
N ALA A 155 38.68 -21.70 17.13
CA ALA A 155 38.76 -22.30 15.80
C ALA A 155 37.30 -22.59 15.31
N GLU A 156 37.13 -22.83 14.00
CA GLU A 156 35.97 -23.49 13.36
C GLU A 156 35.87 -24.98 13.84
N GLU A 157 34.81 -25.78 13.72
CA GLU A 157 34.01 -26.12 12.53
C GLU A 157 32.89 -27.16 12.87
N SER A 158 31.78 -27.10 12.11
CA SER A 158 30.81 -28.12 11.59
C SER A 158 30.17 -29.30 12.37
N GLU A 159 28.94 -29.56 11.93
CA GLU A 159 27.87 -30.52 12.26
C GLU A 159 28.14 -32.02 11.97
N ALA A 160 27.39 -32.93 12.65
CA ALA A 160 26.49 -33.92 12.01
C ALA A 160 25.83 -34.91 13.02
N ASP A 161 24.49 -34.96 12.93
CA ASP A 161 23.48 -35.94 13.38
C ASP A 161 23.66 -37.34 12.75
N SER A 162 23.00 -38.44 13.09
CA SER A 162 21.94 -38.85 14.04
C SER A 162 21.97 -40.40 14.01
N ASP A 163 22.14 -41.07 15.15
CA ASP A 163 21.08 -41.71 15.95
C ASP A 163 20.47 -42.98 15.33
N PHE A 164 20.51 -44.11 16.04
CA PHE A 164 19.31 -44.72 16.63
C PHE A 164 19.60 -46.08 17.28
N ASP A 165 18.88 -46.33 18.37
CA ASP A 165 18.64 -47.63 19.02
C ASP A 165 19.86 -48.33 19.62
N SER A 166 20.54 -47.54 20.45
CA SER A 166 21.53 -47.90 21.46
C SER A 166 21.01 -49.00 22.40
N GLN A 167 21.21 -50.24 21.98
CA GLN A 167 21.10 -51.47 22.74
C GLN A 167 21.89 -51.43 24.06
N MET A 168 21.20 -51.75 25.15
CA MET A 168 21.47 -52.98 25.91
C MET A 168 22.92 -53.49 25.85
N LYS A 169 23.70 -53.16 26.87
CA LYS A 169 24.03 -54.11 27.93
C LYS A 169 25.00 -53.45 28.90
N THR A 170 25.01 -54.03 30.09
CA THR A 170 26.17 -54.05 30.97
C THR A 170 27.47 -54.00 30.18
N LEU A 171 28.49 -53.50 30.88
CA LEU A 171 29.85 -53.95 30.66
C LEU A 171 30.38 -53.27 29.37
N VAL A 172 31.64 -52.99 29.23
CA VAL A 172 32.75 -53.72 29.78
C VAL A 172 33.88 -52.69 29.66
N HIS A 173 34.75 -52.52 30.65
CA HIS A 173 36.13 -52.93 30.41
C HIS A 173 36.38 -53.46 28.98
N SER A 174 37.41 -52.98 28.29
CA SER A 174 38.06 -53.81 27.28
C SER A 174 38.11 -55.30 27.70
N ARG A 175 37.50 -56.21 26.92
CA ARG A 175 38.26 -57.24 26.18
C ARG A 175 37.42 -58.25 25.39
N MET A 176 37.75 -58.31 24.09
CA MET A 176 37.91 -59.49 23.22
C MET A 176 36.80 -59.88 22.21
N ALA A 177 37.13 -59.57 20.94
CA ALA A 177 37.17 -60.48 19.77
C ALA A 177 35.88 -60.94 19.05
N GLY A 178 35.77 -60.52 17.79
CA GLY A 178 35.82 -61.46 16.66
C GLY A 178 34.55 -61.74 15.81
N ARG A 179 34.64 -61.35 14.53
CA ARG A 179 34.07 -62.00 13.30
C ARG A 179 32.55 -62.03 13.04
N GLY A 180 32.15 -61.39 11.94
CA GLY A 180 31.52 -62.07 10.79
C GLY A 180 30.05 -61.81 10.42
N SER A 181 29.85 -61.33 9.17
CA SER A 181 28.89 -61.83 8.15
C SER A 181 27.40 -61.37 8.10
N ALA A 182 27.08 -60.63 7.01
CA ALA A 182 25.94 -60.77 6.05
C ALA A 182 24.51 -60.41 6.52
N ALA A 183 23.55 -59.90 5.74
CA ALA A 183 23.38 -59.48 4.33
C ALA A 183 22.08 -58.63 4.20
N ASP A 184 21.98 -57.85 3.10
CA ASP A 184 20.80 -57.42 2.29
C ASP A 184 19.52 -56.87 2.99
N ALA A 185 18.85 -55.79 2.54
CA ALA A 185 18.64 -55.33 1.16
C ALA A 185 18.11 -53.87 1.06
N THR A 186 18.43 -53.24 -0.10
CA THR A 186 17.65 -52.29 -0.94
C THR A 186 17.34 -50.88 -0.39
N SER A 187 18.02 -49.81 -0.87
CA SER A 187 17.83 -49.05 -2.16
C SER A 187 16.77 -47.96 -1.98
N ASP A 188 16.84 -46.71 -2.38
CA ASP A 188 17.76 -45.77 -3.05
C ASP A 188 17.23 -44.39 -2.53
N ASP A 189 17.94 -43.29 -2.38
CA ASP A 189 18.73 -42.57 -3.37
C ASP A 189 19.72 -41.63 -2.66
N GLU A 190 20.88 -41.56 -3.29
CA GLU A 190 22.12 -40.90 -2.94
C GLU A 190 22.16 -39.48 -3.54
N PHE A 191 22.91 -38.56 -2.92
CA PHE A 191 23.78 -37.55 -3.55
C PHE A 191 24.44 -36.76 -2.40
N ASP A 192 25.50 -37.26 -1.77
CA ASP A 192 26.91 -37.30 -2.20
C ASP A 192 27.58 -35.91 -2.23
N LEU A 193 28.50 -35.63 -1.29
CA LEU A 193 29.94 -35.54 -1.60
C LEU A 193 30.83 -35.09 -0.41
N ALA A 194 31.72 -36.03 -0.03
CA ALA A 194 33.17 -35.88 0.16
C ALA A 194 33.78 -35.06 1.33
N LEU A 195 34.22 -35.84 2.33
CA LEU A 195 35.32 -35.61 3.27
C LEU A 195 36.72 -35.69 2.62
N ALA A 196 37.70 -35.03 3.25
CA ALA A 196 39.09 -35.50 3.43
C ALA A 196 39.72 -34.71 4.60
N ASP A 197 40.64 -35.16 5.43
CA ASP A 197 41.19 -36.46 5.86
C ASP A 197 41.97 -36.14 7.17
N THR A 198 42.12 -37.17 7.98
CA THR A 198 42.58 -37.29 9.35
C THR A 198 44.03 -36.89 9.68
N GLY A 199 44.26 -36.57 10.96
CA GLY A 199 45.57 -36.58 11.61
C GLY A 199 45.45 -36.95 13.10
N GLN A 200 46.08 -38.06 13.48
CA GLN A 200 46.00 -38.80 14.75
C GLN A 200 46.56 -38.06 15.99
N HIS A 201 46.03 -38.34 17.20
CA HIS A 201 46.83 -38.64 18.40
C HIS A 201 46.01 -39.36 19.50
N GLN A 202 46.63 -40.37 20.12
CA GLN A 202 46.08 -41.28 21.15
C GLN A 202 45.88 -40.59 22.51
N VAL A 203 44.82 -40.94 23.25
CA VAL A 203 44.62 -40.58 24.66
C VAL A 203 44.55 -41.85 25.52
N GLU A 204 45.42 -41.91 26.53
CA GLU A 204 45.39 -42.90 27.62
C GLU A 204 44.30 -42.52 28.64
N THR A 205 43.53 -43.50 29.14
CA THR A 205 42.57 -43.30 30.24
C THR A 205 43.20 -43.57 31.61
N PRO A 206 42.85 -42.74 32.60
CA PRO A 206 42.47 -43.27 33.91
C PRO A 206 41.31 -42.47 34.56
N VAL A 207 40.30 -43.15 35.09
CA VAL A 207 39.40 -42.53 36.09
C VAL A 207 39.29 -43.48 37.28
N ASP A 208 40.01 -43.17 38.35
CA ASP A 208 39.73 -43.67 39.70
C ASP A 208 38.39 -43.07 40.15
N LEU A 209 37.40 -43.90 40.47
CA LEU A 209 36.14 -43.43 41.07
C LEU A 209 36.44 -42.96 42.50
N LEU A 210 36.23 -41.66 42.76
CA LEU A 210 36.39 -41.02 44.07
C LEU A 210 35.58 -41.74 45.16
N ASP A 211 36.08 -41.73 46.40
CA ASP A 211 35.34 -42.18 47.60
C ASP A 211 34.06 -41.31 47.75
N PRO A 212 32.90 -41.81 48.24
CA PRO A 212 31.64 -41.05 48.25
C PRO A 212 31.72 -39.69 48.95
N GLY A 213 32.68 -39.51 49.87
CA GLY A 213 32.93 -38.25 50.55
C GLY A 213 33.62 -37.17 49.71
N ASP A 214 34.25 -37.53 48.59
CA ASP A 214 34.97 -36.62 47.68
C ASP A 214 34.17 -36.30 46.39
N ARG A 215 32.97 -36.88 46.24
CA ARG A 215 32.12 -36.70 45.04
C ARG A 215 31.60 -35.26 44.89
N PHE A 216 31.22 -34.62 45.99
CA PHE A 216 30.53 -33.33 45.98
C PHE A 216 31.44 -32.21 46.47
N VAL A 217 31.62 -31.17 45.66
CA VAL A 217 32.27 -29.91 46.09
C VAL A 217 31.19 -28.94 46.52
N LEU A 218 31.12 -28.66 47.82
CA LEU A 218 30.19 -27.65 48.34
C LEU A 218 30.63 -26.25 47.92
N GLY A 219 29.71 -25.51 47.31
CA GLY A 219 29.86 -24.10 46.93
C GLY A 219 28.98 -23.20 47.78
N ASP A 220 28.43 -22.16 47.17
CA ASP A 220 27.65 -21.12 47.85
C ASP A 220 26.34 -21.64 48.45
N GLU A 221 25.88 -21.00 49.52
CA GLU A 221 24.55 -21.22 50.08
C GLU A 221 23.50 -20.49 49.22
N LEU A 222 22.62 -21.27 48.57
CA LEU A 222 21.56 -20.75 47.70
C LEU A 222 20.34 -20.30 48.51
N GLY A 223 20.12 -20.89 49.70
CA GLY A 223 19.03 -20.51 50.59
C GLY A 223 19.00 -21.30 51.89
N ARG A 224 18.32 -20.74 52.90
CA ARG A 224 18.15 -21.36 54.22
C ARG A 224 16.72 -21.15 54.72
N GLY A 225 16.06 -22.23 55.14
CA GLY A 225 14.69 -22.22 55.66
C GLY A 225 14.47 -23.17 56.83
N GLY A 226 13.22 -23.33 57.26
CA GLY A 226 12.84 -24.17 58.41
C GLY A 226 13.10 -25.68 58.23
N GLY A 227 13.25 -26.14 56.99
CA GLY A 227 13.51 -27.55 56.63
C GLY A 227 14.96 -27.88 56.27
N GLY A 228 15.91 -26.96 56.47
CA GLY A 228 17.34 -27.19 56.18
C GLY A 228 17.98 -26.09 55.32
N ARG A 229 19.15 -26.39 54.76
CA ARG A 229 19.97 -25.47 53.96
C ARG A 229 20.19 -26.01 52.55
N VAL A 230 20.02 -25.17 51.54
CA VAL A 230 20.28 -25.49 50.13
C VAL A 230 21.62 -24.91 49.71
N LEU A 231 22.49 -25.75 49.17
CA LEU A 231 23.84 -25.42 48.74
C LEU A 231 23.98 -25.66 47.23
N ARG A 232 24.72 -24.79 46.54
CA ARG A 232 25.23 -25.10 45.21
C ARG A 232 26.35 -26.13 45.37
N VAL A 233 26.33 -27.20 44.58
CA VAL A 233 27.30 -28.28 44.68
C VAL A 233 27.76 -28.70 43.30
N PHE A 234 29.06 -28.86 43.11
CA PHE A 234 29.61 -29.47 41.90
C PHE A 234 29.79 -30.97 42.12
N ASP A 235 29.01 -31.78 41.40
CA ASP A 235 29.17 -33.24 41.32
C ASP A 235 30.35 -33.56 40.40
N ARG A 236 31.51 -33.91 40.98
CA ARG A 236 32.75 -34.20 40.25
C ARG A 236 32.67 -35.44 39.37
N VAL A 237 31.80 -36.38 39.73
CA VAL A 237 31.66 -37.65 39.00
C VAL A 237 30.84 -37.43 37.73
N LEU A 238 29.75 -36.67 37.83
CA LEU A 238 28.90 -36.34 36.69
C LEU A 238 29.31 -35.06 35.96
N GLY A 239 30.27 -34.30 36.49
CA GLY A 239 30.78 -33.07 35.88
C GLY A 239 29.76 -31.94 35.79
N ARG A 240 28.82 -31.86 36.74
CA ARG A 240 27.70 -30.89 36.70
C ARG A 240 27.48 -30.18 38.03
N THR A 241 26.92 -28.99 37.97
CA THR A 241 26.43 -28.27 39.15
C THR A 241 25.00 -28.69 39.47
N VAL A 242 24.71 -28.93 40.75
CA VAL A 242 23.41 -29.33 41.29
C VAL A 242 23.11 -28.52 42.54
N ALA A 243 21.83 -28.39 42.89
CA ALA A 243 21.41 -27.89 44.19
C ALA A 243 21.34 -29.06 45.17
N MET A 244 21.87 -28.90 46.38
CA MET A 244 21.86 -29.90 47.44
C MET A 244 21.12 -29.35 48.67
N LYS A 245 19.98 -29.94 49.03
CA LYS A 245 19.32 -29.65 50.30
C LYS A 245 19.94 -30.56 51.38
N THR A 246 20.35 -29.96 52.49
CA THR A 246 20.99 -30.64 53.62
C THR A 246 20.17 -30.43 54.88
N LEU A 247 20.11 -31.47 55.73
CA LEU A 247 19.48 -31.41 57.04
C LEU A 247 20.56 -31.43 58.15
N PRO A 248 20.82 -30.27 58.80
CA PRO A 248 21.83 -30.14 59.85
C PRO A 248 21.57 -31.09 61.02
N PRO A 249 22.61 -31.60 61.71
CA PRO A 249 22.47 -32.58 62.78
C PRO A 249 21.57 -32.12 63.94
N GLU A 250 21.46 -30.82 64.17
CA GLU A 250 20.61 -30.22 65.21
C GLU A 250 19.12 -30.46 64.94
N LEU A 251 18.71 -30.46 63.67
CA LEU A 251 17.33 -30.68 63.24
C LEU A 251 17.01 -32.18 63.07
N GLN A 252 18.02 -33.03 62.93
CA GLN A 252 17.84 -34.49 62.85
C GLN A 252 17.35 -35.11 64.17
N ALA A 253 17.54 -34.41 65.30
CA ALA A 253 17.08 -34.86 66.62
C ALA A 253 15.54 -34.89 66.73
N ASP A 254 14.85 -34.09 65.92
CA ASP A 254 13.40 -34.13 65.78
C ASP A 254 13.01 -35.17 64.71
N GLN A 255 12.47 -36.31 65.17
CA GLN A 255 12.05 -37.38 64.28
C GLN A 255 10.96 -36.94 63.29
N THR A 256 10.17 -35.92 63.62
CA THR A 256 9.13 -35.36 62.76
C THR A 256 9.75 -34.59 61.60
N VAL A 257 10.78 -33.78 61.88
CA VAL A 257 11.50 -32.99 60.86
C VAL A 257 12.30 -33.90 59.93
N LEU A 258 12.99 -34.90 60.47
CA LEU A 258 13.72 -35.89 59.68
C LEU A 258 12.77 -36.72 58.79
N ALA A 259 11.63 -37.16 59.32
CA ALA A 259 10.63 -37.90 58.54
C ALA A 259 10.05 -37.06 57.39
N ARG A 260 9.77 -35.77 57.62
CA ARG A 260 9.32 -34.83 56.57
C ARG A 260 10.38 -34.65 55.48
N PHE A 261 11.65 -34.46 55.86
CA PHE A 261 12.75 -34.32 54.91
C PHE A 261 12.91 -35.54 53.99
N ILE A 262 12.81 -36.74 54.54
CA ILE A 262 12.87 -37.99 53.77
C ILE A 262 11.62 -38.12 52.87
N ALA A 263 10.43 -37.85 53.41
CA ALA A 263 9.18 -37.93 52.68
C ALA A 263 9.12 -36.96 51.49
N GLU A 264 9.65 -35.74 51.65
CA GLU A 264 9.77 -34.73 50.60
C GLU A 264 10.64 -35.23 49.43
N ALA A 265 11.83 -35.76 49.74
CA ALA A 265 12.74 -36.29 48.73
C ALA A 265 12.16 -37.49 48.00
N GLN A 266 11.47 -38.38 48.72
CA GLN A 266 10.81 -39.56 48.15
C GLN A 266 9.58 -39.21 47.30
N ALA A 267 8.76 -38.24 47.74
CA ALA A 267 7.61 -37.78 46.98
C ALA A 267 8.05 -37.10 45.69
N THR A 268 9.01 -36.17 45.77
CA THR A 268 9.54 -35.46 44.60
C THR A 268 10.28 -36.42 43.66
N GLY A 269 11.09 -37.34 44.18
CA GLY A 269 11.86 -38.30 43.39
C GLY A 269 11.01 -39.34 42.63
N GLN A 270 9.73 -39.49 42.98
CA GLN A 270 8.78 -40.35 42.25
C GLN A 270 8.03 -39.60 41.13
N LEU A 271 8.23 -38.29 41.01
CA LEU A 271 7.57 -37.43 40.04
C LEU A 271 8.53 -37.04 38.91
N GLU A 272 8.36 -37.70 37.77
CA GLU A 272 9.07 -37.39 36.54
C GLU A 272 8.19 -36.56 35.61
N HIS A 273 8.38 -35.23 35.59
CA HIS A 273 7.64 -34.30 34.73
C HIS A 273 8.55 -33.10 34.37
N PRO A 274 8.48 -32.55 33.15
CA PRO A 274 9.33 -31.41 32.73
C PRO A 274 9.19 -30.18 33.64
N ASN A 275 8.01 -30.00 34.26
CA ASN A 275 7.72 -28.89 35.16
C ASN A 275 7.82 -29.23 36.66
N ILE A 276 8.42 -30.36 37.03
CA ILE A 276 8.73 -30.73 38.43
C ILE A 276 10.24 -30.90 38.57
N VAL A 277 10.83 -30.33 39.62
CA VAL A 277 12.27 -30.42 39.83
C VAL A 277 12.71 -31.89 40.06
N PRO A 278 13.62 -32.45 39.23
CA PRO A 278 14.05 -33.83 39.40
C PRO A 278 15.04 -33.96 40.57
N ILE A 279 14.86 -35.00 41.38
CA ILE A 279 15.83 -35.44 42.39
C ILE A 279 16.85 -36.37 41.73
N TYR A 280 18.13 -36.07 41.90
CA TYR A 280 19.24 -36.83 41.30
C TYR A 280 19.90 -37.83 42.24
N ASP A 281 19.94 -37.56 43.54
CA ASP A 281 20.58 -38.42 44.53
C ASP A 281 20.04 -38.15 45.93
N PHE A 282 20.07 -39.14 46.83
CA PHE A 282 19.70 -39.04 48.25
C PHE A 282 20.70 -39.84 49.09
N GLY A 283 21.25 -39.25 50.15
CA GLY A 283 22.25 -39.92 50.96
C GLY A 283 22.59 -39.21 52.26
N VAL A 284 23.73 -39.58 52.83
CA VAL A 284 24.30 -38.98 54.04
C VAL A 284 25.71 -38.53 53.73
N LEU A 285 26.01 -37.25 53.98
CA LEU A 285 27.35 -36.68 53.81
C LEU A 285 28.31 -37.27 54.85
N PRO A 286 29.64 -37.21 54.63
CA PRO A 286 30.63 -37.61 55.64
C PRO A 286 30.51 -36.85 56.97
N SER A 287 29.91 -35.66 56.95
CA SER A 287 29.57 -34.85 58.13
C SER A 287 28.45 -35.45 59.00
N GLY A 288 27.72 -36.45 58.49
CA GLY A 288 26.52 -37.02 59.13
C GLY A 288 25.22 -36.31 58.74
N GLU A 289 25.26 -35.34 57.84
CA GLU A 289 24.07 -34.62 57.35
C GLU A 289 23.33 -35.44 56.28
N PHE A 290 22.02 -35.65 56.44
CA PHE A 290 21.20 -36.16 55.34
C PHE A 290 21.15 -35.12 54.22
N TYR A 291 21.25 -35.57 52.97
CA TYR A 291 21.16 -34.72 51.80
C TYR A 291 20.32 -35.35 50.71
N TYR A 292 19.78 -34.49 49.84
CA TYR A 292 19.40 -34.88 48.50
C TYR A 292 19.84 -33.82 47.50
N THR A 293 20.16 -34.25 46.28
CA THR A 293 20.54 -33.37 45.18
C THR A 293 19.43 -33.27 44.16
N MET A 294 19.27 -32.09 43.57
CA MET A 294 18.26 -31.80 42.57
C MET A 294 18.84 -30.89 41.50
N ARG A 295 18.10 -30.70 40.40
CA ARG A 295 18.47 -29.70 39.40
C ARG A 295 18.67 -28.35 40.09
N GLU A 296 19.81 -27.71 39.83
CA GLU A 296 19.95 -26.30 40.17
C GLU A 296 19.09 -25.51 39.18
N VAL A 297 18.16 -24.73 39.72
CA VAL A 297 17.21 -23.95 38.95
C VAL A 297 17.24 -22.52 39.47
N GLY A 298 17.30 -21.56 38.55
CA GLY A 298 16.73 -20.24 38.80
C GLY A 298 17.62 -19.06 38.47
N ARG A 299 16.97 -18.11 37.79
CA ARG A 299 17.29 -16.67 37.74
C ARG A 299 16.36 -15.90 38.68
N HIS A 300 15.05 -16.22 38.69
CA HIS A 300 14.01 -15.64 39.57
C HIS A 300 12.90 -16.65 39.95
N SER A 301 12.21 -16.41 41.07
CA SER A 301 10.93 -17.06 41.41
C SER A 301 9.72 -16.29 40.84
N LEU A 302 8.56 -16.93 40.70
CA LEU A 302 7.34 -16.23 40.27
C LEU A 302 6.94 -15.11 41.26
N ARG A 303 7.25 -15.27 42.55
CA ARG A 303 7.09 -14.21 43.56
C ARG A 303 7.89 -12.96 43.18
N GLU A 304 9.16 -13.13 42.86
CA GLU A 304 10.07 -12.01 42.52
C GLU A 304 9.61 -11.29 41.26
N VAL A 305 9.15 -12.03 40.24
CA VAL A 305 8.58 -11.46 39.02
C VAL A 305 7.33 -10.62 39.32
N LEU A 306 6.36 -11.17 40.06
CA LEU A 306 5.11 -10.46 40.37
C LEU A 306 5.36 -9.23 41.25
N GLN A 307 6.31 -9.29 42.18
CA GLN A 307 6.71 -8.16 43.00
C GLN A 307 7.43 -7.08 42.19
N GLY A 308 8.30 -7.47 41.24
CA GLY A 308 8.96 -6.56 40.31
C GLY A 308 7.94 -5.74 39.50
N GLN A 309 6.99 -6.43 38.86
CA GLN A 309 5.90 -5.78 38.11
C GLN A 309 5.06 -4.83 38.97
N LYS A 310 4.75 -5.23 40.20
CA LYS A 310 4.01 -4.38 41.15
C LYS A 310 4.75 -3.07 41.45
N LEU A 311 6.07 -3.15 41.66
CA LEU A 311 6.90 -1.98 42.01
C LEU A 311 7.06 -1.02 40.83
N GLN A 312 7.18 -1.54 39.62
CA GLN A 312 7.35 -0.76 38.41
C GLN A 312 6.03 -0.14 37.92
N GLN A 313 4.86 -0.64 38.38
CA GLN A 313 3.55 -0.32 37.82
C GLN A 313 3.49 -0.52 36.30
N GLU A 314 4.38 -1.35 35.77
CA GLU A 314 4.52 -1.58 34.34
C GLU A 314 3.45 -2.57 33.88
N ARG A 315 2.79 -2.16 32.80
CA ARG A 315 1.66 -2.88 32.22
C ARG A 315 2.11 -4.11 31.42
N ASP A 316 3.28 -3.99 30.80
CA ASP A 316 3.85 -4.92 29.84
C ASP A 316 5.37 -4.94 30.04
N ASP A 317 5.80 -5.64 31.10
CA ASP A 317 7.16 -6.17 31.10
C ASP A 317 7.26 -7.13 29.92
N GLU A 318 8.00 -6.75 28.86
CA GLU A 318 8.19 -7.58 27.66
C GLU A 318 8.70 -8.98 28.03
N GLU A 319 9.43 -9.10 29.13
CA GLU A 319 9.96 -10.38 29.61
C GLU A 319 8.87 -11.25 30.25
N TYR A 320 7.82 -10.67 30.85
CA TYR A 320 6.76 -11.40 31.59
C TYR A 320 5.34 -10.83 31.36
N SER A 321 4.90 -10.78 30.10
CA SER A 321 3.52 -10.37 29.76
C SER A 321 2.45 -11.26 30.42
N LEU A 322 1.20 -10.78 30.51
CA LEU A 322 0.07 -11.55 31.06
C LEU A 322 -0.07 -12.91 30.36
N VAL A 323 0.08 -12.95 29.03
CA VAL A 323 0.05 -14.19 28.23
C VAL A 323 1.09 -15.20 28.71
N LYS A 324 2.32 -14.73 28.97
CA LYS A 324 3.40 -15.59 29.46
C LYS A 324 3.14 -16.06 30.90
N LEU A 325 2.64 -15.20 31.77
CA LEU A 325 2.27 -15.58 33.15
C LEU A 325 1.14 -16.63 33.18
N LEU A 326 0.14 -16.51 32.31
CA LEU A 326 -0.93 -17.51 32.19
C LEU A 326 -0.41 -18.84 31.60
N SER A 327 0.52 -18.79 30.64
CA SER A 327 1.20 -19.98 30.12
C SER A 327 2.04 -20.67 31.20
N ILE A 328 2.77 -19.92 32.02
CA ILE A 328 3.49 -20.42 33.20
C ILE A 328 2.53 -21.13 34.15
N LEU A 329 1.40 -20.49 34.49
CA LEU A 329 0.41 -21.09 35.37
C LEU A 329 -0.22 -22.36 34.77
N GLY A 330 -0.46 -22.39 33.45
CA GLY A 330 -0.91 -23.60 32.74
C GLY A 330 0.08 -24.76 32.92
N GLN A 331 1.38 -24.52 32.70
CA GLN A 331 2.43 -25.52 32.93
C GLN A 331 2.49 -26.01 34.38
N VAL A 332 2.31 -25.11 35.35
CA VAL A 332 2.19 -25.49 36.78
C VAL A 332 0.94 -26.36 37.01
N GLY A 333 -0.19 -26.01 36.41
CA GLY A 333 -1.43 -26.81 36.48
C GLY A 333 -1.25 -28.22 35.92
N GLN A 334 -0.52 -28.37 34.81
CA GLN A 334 -0.16 -29.68 34.25
C GLN A 334 0.73 -30.49 35.19
N ALA A 335 1.74 -29.86 35.80
CA ALA A 335 2.63 -30.48 36.78
C ALA A 335 1.87 -30.99 38.02
N VAL A 336 0.99 -30.16 38.57
CA VAL A 336 0.17 -30.49 39.74
C VAL A 336 -0.81 -31.61 39.40
N HIS A 337 -1.47 -31.56 38.24
CA HIS A 337 -2.33 -32.64 37.79
C HIS A 337 -1.56 -33.96 37.67
N TYR A 338 -0.36 -33.93 37.09
CA TYR A 338 0.49 -35.12 37.00
C TYR A 338 0.78 -35.71 38.39
N ALA A 339 1.14 -34.88 39.37
CA ALA A 339 1.34 -35.32 40.75
C ALA A 339 0.07 -35.93 41.36
N HIS A 340 -1.09 -35.32 41.12
CA HIS A 340 -2.40 -35.86 41.56
C HIS A 340 -2.67 -37.25 40.97
N THR A 341 -2.33 -37.51 39.69
CA THR A 341 -2.49 -38.87 39.11
C THR A 341 -1.58 -39.92 39.77
N ARG A 342 -0.50 -39.48 40.42
CA ARG A 342 0.41 -40.31 41.24
C ARG A 342 0.01 -40.35 42.71
N GLY A 343 -1.12 -39.75 43.08
CA GLY A 343 -1.64 -39.69 44.44
C GLY A 343 -0.88 -38.72 45.35
N VAL A 344 -0.14 -37.75 44.80
CA VAL A 344 0.63 -36.77 45.56
C VAL A 344 -0.07 -35.41 45.52
N ILE A 345 -0.45 -34.86 46.67
CA ILE A 345 -1.04 -33.51 46.82
C ILE A 345 0.03 -32.57 47.39
N HIS A 346 0.20 -31.36 46.86
CA HIS A 346 1.30 -30.44 47.22
C HIS A 346 1.08 -29.67 48.53
N ARG A 347 -0.10 -29.07 48.76
CA ARG A 347 -0.54 -28.40 50.01
C ARG A 347 0.14 -27.08 50.42
N ASP A 348 1.09 -26.59 49.62
CA ASP A 348 1.73 -25.26 49.83
C ASP A 348 2.10 -24.62 48.49
N LEU A 349 1.20 -24.70 47.51
CA LEU A 349 1.38 -24.02 46.24
C LEU A 349 1.28 -22.50 46.45
N LYS A 350 2.35 -21.80 46.06
CA LYS A 350 2.48 -20.35 46.11
C LYS A 350 3.54 -19.88 45.10
N PRO A 351 3.59 -18.59 44.73
CA PRO A 351 4.57 -18.09 43.76
C PRO A 351 6.03 -18.33 44.15
N ASP A 352 6.34 -18.37 45.45
CA ASP A 352 7.69 -18.63 45.96
C ASP A 352 8.18 -20.07 45.63
N ASN A 353 7.26 -21.01 45.38
CA ASN A 353 7.55 -22.41 45.07
C ASN A 353 7.56 -22.70 43.56
N ILE A 354 7.50 -21.66 42.72
CA ILE A 354 7.55 -21.76 41.26
C ILE A 354 8.79 -21.03 40.78
N MET A 355 9.76 -21.78 40.26
CA MET A 355 11.02 -21.23 39.73
C MET A 355 10.98 -21.09 38.23
N LEU A 356 11.59 -20.01 37.74
CA LEU A 356 11.68 -19.68 36.33
C LEU A 356 13.15 -19.71 35.89
N GLY A 357 13.43 -20.53 34.88
CA GLY A 357 14.76 -20.71 34.28
C GLY A 357 15.07 -19.72 33.15
N GLU A 358 16.34 -19.68 32.73
CA GLU A 358 16.83 -18.76 31.71
C GLU A 358 16.27 -19.06 30.31
N TYR A 359 15.91 -20.31 30.05
CA TYR A 359 15.40 -20.75 28.75
C TYR A 359 13.89 -20.99 28.75
N GLY A 360 13.18 -20.38 29.72
CA GLY A 360 11.73 -20.49 29.86
C GLY A 360 11.27 -21.72 30.63
N GLU A 361 12.15 -22.41 31.36
CA GLU A 361 11.74 -23.53 32.21
C GLU A 361 10.85 -23.06 33.37
N VAL A 362 9.78 -23.80 33.65
CA VAL A 362 8.89 -23.56 34.80
C VAL A 362 8.95 -24.78 35.70
N LEU A 363 9.44 -24.64 36.92
CA LEU A 363 9.65 -25.77 37.83
C LEU A 363 8.95 -25.55 39.17
N VAL A 364 8.04 -26.48 39.49
CA VAL A 364 7.37 -26.56 40.80
C VAL A 364 8.29 -27.24 41.81
N MET A 365 8.50 -26.57 42.94
CA MET A 365 9.44 -26.97 44.00
C MET A 365 8.76 -27.12 45.37
N ASP A 366 9.50 -27.67 46.33
CA ASP A 366 9.16 -27.71 47.76
C ASP A 366 7.89 -28.53 48.10
N TRP A 367 7.93 -29.83 47.78
CA TRP A 367 6.92 -30.83 48.14
C TRP A 367 6.94 -31.23 49.63
N GLY A 368 7.52 -30.39 50.50
CA GLY A 368 7.80 -30.70 51.91
C GLY A 368 6.57 -30.93 52.79
N LEU A 369 5.39 -30.51 52.29
CA LEU A 369 4.10 -30.69 52.94
C LEU A 369 3.20 -31.69 52.19
N ALA A 370 3.74 -32.41 51.20
CA ALA A 370 2.95 -33.25 50.33
C ALA A 370 2.38 -34.48 51.06
N ARG A 371 1.16 -34.89 50.65
CA ARG A 371 0.51 -36.12 51.14
C ARG A 371 0.40 -37.13 50.01
N VAL A 372 0.82 -38.36 50.28
CA VAL A 372 0.60 -39.51 49.40
C VAL A 372 -0.71 -40.19 49.81
N LEU A 373 -1.66 -40.30 48.88
CA LEU A 373 -2.92 -41.03 49.06
C LEU A 373 -2.67 -42.55 48.89
N ASP A 374 -3.08 -43.34 49.88
CA ASP A 374 -2.81 -44.78 50.01
C ASP A 374 -3.19 -45.60 48.74
N ARG A 375 -2.19 -46.13 48.03
CA ARG A 375 -2.31 -47.23 47.03
C ARG A 375 -1.20 -48.28 47.22
N GLU A 376 -1.58 -49.44 47.74
CA GLU A 376 -0.96 -50.80 47.72
C GLU A 376 0.57 -51.05 47.78
N VAL A 377 1.44 -50.06 48.07
CA VAL A 377 2.85 -50.35 48.46
C VAL A 377 3.06 -49.96 49.92
N ARG A 378 2.72 -50.90 50.81
CA ARG A 378 3.04 -50.83 52.24
C ARG A 378 4.52 -51.18 52.45
N THR A 379 5.35 -50.18 52.73
CA THR A 379 6.61 -50.37 53.47
C THR A 379 6.40 -49.93 54.92
N ASP A 380 6.85 -50.74 55.89
CA ASP A 380 6.62 -50.59 57.34
C ASP A 380 7.10 -49.27 57.99
N LEU A 381 7.70 -48.36 57.22
CA LEU A 381 8.12 -47.02 57.65
C LEU A 381 7.00 -45.97 57.55
N SER A 382 5.96 -46.19 56.73
CA SER A 382 4.87 -45.22 56.52
C SER A 382 3.88 -45.13 57.70
N ARG A 383 3.94 -46.05 58.67
CA ARG A 383 3.04 -46.09 59.85
C ARG A 383 3.44 -45.19 61.01
N ARG A 384 4.64 -44.58 60.99
CA ARG A 384 5.13 -43.71 62.09
C ARG A 384 5.14 -42.21 61.77
N GLY A 385 4.88 -41.82 60.52
CA GLY A 385 4.77 -40.40 60.11
C GLY A 385 3.34 -39.83 60.12
N GLY A 386 2.35 -40.63 60.54
CA GLY A 386 0.93 -40.27 60.60
C GLY A 386 0.35 -40.26 62.02
N GLU A 387 1.13 -39.86 63.02
CA GLU A 387 0.62 -39.57 64.37
C GLU A 387 0.45 -38.06 64.56
N LYS A 388 -0.59 -37.68 65.31
CA LYS A 388 -1.02 -36.32 65.66
C LYS A 388 0.12 -35.32 65.77
N LEU A 389 0.04 -34.24 65.00
CA LEU A 389 0.77 -33.01 65.27
C LEU A 389 0.14 -32.31 66.48
N ASP A 390 0.96 -31.76 67.37
CA ASP A 390 0.51 -30.96 68.51
C ASP A 390 -0.33 -29.76 68.04
N ASP A 391 -1.39 -29.47 68.79
CA ASP A 391 -2.31 -28.35 68.58
C ASP A 391 -1.52 -27.02 68.51
N GLY A 392 -1.28 -26.47 67.31
CA GLY A 392 -0.87 -25.07 67.15
C GLY A 392 0.12 -24.70 66.04
N GLU A 393 0.80 -25.63 65.37
CA GLU A 393 1.70 -25.26 64.26
C GLU A 393 0.95 -25.19 62.92
N THR A 394 0.61 -23.97 62.51
CA THR A 394 -0.07 -23.66 61.25
C THR A 394 0.83 -23.99 60.04
N LEU A 395 0.41 -24.95 59.21
CA LEU A 395 1.13 -25.40 58.02
C LEU A 395 0.72 -24.59 56.78
N GLY A 396 1.65 -23.81 56.22
CA GLY A 396 1.52 -23.13 54.92
C GLY A 396 1.49 -21.60 54.99
N THR A 397 1.59 -20.95 53.82
CA THR A 397 1.52 -19.48 53.71
C THR A 397 0.05 -19.03 53.69
N PRO A 398 -0.45 -18.31 54.71
CA PRO A 398 -1.90 -18.09 54.90
C PRO A 398 -2.64 -17.46 53.70
N ALA A 399 -1.94 -16.70 52.85
CA ALA A 399 -2.54 -15.97 51.74
C ALA A 399 -2.97 -16.85 50.53
N TYR A 400 -2.45 -18.08 50.41
CA TYR A 400 -2.78 -19.03 49.32
C TYR A 400 -3.46 -20.30 49.84
N MET A 401 -3.70 -20.35 51.15
CA MET A 401 -4.20 -21.53 51.84
C MET A 401 -5.68 -21.76 51.52
N PRO A 402 -6.10 -23.00 51.23
CA PRO A 402 -7.51 -23.31 51.02
C PRO A 402 -8.31 -23.31 52.35
N PRO A 403 -9.63 -23.05 52.32
CA PRO A 403 -10.47 -22.94 53.52
C PRO A 403 -10.46 -24.18 54.41
N GLU A 404 -10.45 -25.38 53.83
CA GLU A 404 -10.35 -26.65 54.57
C GLU A 404 -9.04 -26.77 55.36
N GLN A 405 -7.93 -26.29 54.82
CA GLN A 405 -6.63 -26.26 55.51
C GLN A 405 -6.60 -25.16 56.58
N ALA A 406 -7.23 -24.02 56.30
CA ALA A 406 -7.39 -22.91 57.25
C ALA A 406 -8.20 -23.29 58.50
N ARG A 407 -9.17 -24.19 58.36
CA ARG A 407 -10.00 -24.72 59.47
C ARG A 407 -9.34 -25.88 60.22
N GLY A 408 -8.22 -26.41 59.73
CA GLY A 408 -7.59 -27.61 60.28
C GLY A 408 -8.33 -28.92 59.93
N GLU A 409 -9.15 -28.91 58.88
CA GLU A 409 -9.93 -30.08 58.41
C GLU A 409 -9.03 -31.00 57.57
N HIS A 410 -8.00 -31.58 58.19
CA HIS A 410 -6.94 -32.36 57.50
C HIS A 410 -7.44 -33.56 56.69
N ASP A 411 -8.59 -34.13 57.07
CA ASP A 411 -9.24 -35.24 56.36
C ASP A 411 -9.95 -34.79 55.08
N GLU A 412 -10.32 -33.51 54.99
CA GLU A 412 -10.97 -32.93 53.80
C GLU A 412 -9.94 -32.44 52.78
N VAL A 413 -8.64 -32.30 53.10
CA VAL A 413 -7.61 -31.83 52.16
C VAL A 413 -7.29 -32.88 51.07
N ASP A 414 -7.62 -32.56 49.82
CA ASP A 414 -7.56 -33.41 48.62
C ASP A 414 -6.95 -32.67 47.42
N GLU A 415 -7.06 -33.22 46.20
CA GLU A 415 -6.57 -32.60 44.96
C GLU A 415 -7.16 -31.20 44.70
N GLN A 416 -8.42 -30.98 45.09
CA GLN A 416 -9.09 -29.68 44.89
C GLN A 416 -8.55 -28.60 45.83
N SER A 417 -7.87 -28.98 46.92
CA SER A 417 -7.15 -28.04 47.77
C SER A 417 -5.99 -27.36 47.02
N ASP A 418 -5.26 -28.09 46.18
CA ASP A 418 -4.22 -27.52 45.31
C ASP A 418 -4.82 -26.64 44.20
N VAL A 419 -6.00 -27.00 43.68
CA VAL A 419 -6.74 -26.18 42.69
C VAL A 419 -7.07 -24.79 43.24
N TYR A 420 -7.47 -24.71 44.51
CA TYR A 420 -7.69 -23.42 45.19
C TYR A 420 -6.42 -22.58 45.22
N SER A 421 -5.29 -23.18 45.59
CA SER A 421 -4.01 -22.48 45.64
C SER A 421 -3.54 -22.02 44.27
N LEU A 422 -3.78 -22.80 43.20
CA LEU A 422 -3.57 -22.36 41.82
C LEU A 422 -4.49 -21.18 41.44
N GLY A 423 -5.75 -21.20 41.90
CA GLY A 423 -6.68 -20.08 41.77
C GLY A 423 -6.19 -18.81 42.49
N ALA A 424 -5.59 -18.97 43.67
CA ALA A 424 -4.97 -17.86 44.41
C ALA A 424 -3.73 -17.29 43.70
N ILE A 425 -2.95 -18.13 43.02
CA ILE A 425 -1.83 -17.68 42.17
C ILE A 425 -2.38 -16.95 40.93
N LEU A 426 -3.44 -17.45 40.29
CA LEU A 426 -4.12 -16.76 39.19
C LEU A 426 -4.63 -15.38 39.64
N TYR A 427 -5.21 -15.28 40.84
CA TYR A 427 -5.65 -14.02 41.42
C TYR A 427 -4.50 -13.01 41.49
N GLU A 428 -3.34 -13.43 41.98
CA GLU A 428 -2.17 -12.56 42.07
C GLU A 428 -1.57 -12.22 40.70
N ILE A 429 -1.61 -13.14 39.72
CA ILE A 429 -1.24 -12.81 38.33
C ILE A 429 -2.17 -11.73 37.76
N LEU A 430 -3.47 -11.78 38.04
CA LEU A 430 -4.43 -10.80 37.52
C LEU A 430 -4.33 -9.45 38.23
N THR A 431 -3.98 -9.42 39.52
CA THR A 431 -4.08 -8.23 40.36
C THR A 431 -2.74 -7.69 40.88
N LEU A 432 -1.64 -8.42 40.69
CA LEU A 432 -0.33 -8.18 41.30
C LEU A 432 -0.34 -8.14 42.84
N GLU A 433 -1.42 -8.63 43.46
CA GLU A 433 -1.53 -8.77 44.92
C GLU A 433 -2.17 -10.11 45.30
N PRO A 434 -1.77 -10.74 46.41
CA PRO A 434 -2.44 -11.94 46.86
C PRO A 434 -3.91 -11.66 47.23
N PRO A 435 -4.78 -12.70 47.17
CA PRO A 435 -6.22 -12.55 47.41
C PRO A 435 -6.56 -12.06 48.81
N PHE A 436 -5.75 -12.43 49.81
CA PHE A 436 -5.92 -12.00 51.19
C PHE A 436 -4.64 -11.37 51.73
N VAL A 437 -4.78 -10.20 52.36
CA VAL A 437 -3.70 -9.44 53.00
C VAL A 437 -4.08 -9.12 54.44
N GLY A 438 -3.12 -9.10 55.37
CA GLY A 438 -3.35 -8.86 56.80
C GLY A 438 -2.04 -8.58 57.54
N GLY A 439 -2.15 -7.99 58.75
CA GLY A 439 -1.02 -7.64 59.60
C GLY A 439 -0.44 -8.85 60.35
N ASP A 440 -1.24 -9.90 60.53
CA ASP A 440 -0.81 -11.17 61.12
C ASP A 440 -1.45 -12.40 60.43
N PRO A 441 -0.83 -13.59 60.54
CA PRO A 441 -1.33 -14.83 59.93
C PRO A 441 -2.75 -15.25 60.33
N HIS A 442 -3.19 -14.98 61.57
CA HIS A 442 -4.54 -15.35 62.03
C HIS A 442 -5.62 -14.46 61.41
N GLU A 443 -5.30 -13.18 61.19
CA GLU A 443 -6.18 -12.25 60.46
C GLU A 443 -6.44 -12.75 59.03
N ILE A 444 -5.38 -13.17 58.33
CA ILE A 444 -5.50 -13.70 56.96
C ILE A 444 -6.32 -14.99 56.95
N MET A 445 -6.08 -15.90 57.91
CA MET A 445 -6.82 -17.16 58.02
C MET A 445 -8.32 -16.94 58.22
N THR A 446 -8.68 -15.96 59.04
CA THR A 446 -10.08 -15.58 59.27
C THR A 446 -10.74 -15.13 57.96
N LYS A 447 -10.04 -14.30 57.16
CA LYS A 447 -10.53 -13.84 55.84
C LYS A 447 -10.67 -14.98 54.83
N VAL A 448 -9.77 -15.96 54.85
CA VAL A 448 -9.86 -17.17 54.02
C VAL A 448 -11.10 -17.98 54.38
N VAL A 449 -11.37 -18.19 55.68
CA VAL A 449 -12.54 -18.93 56.17
C VAL A 449 -13.85 -18.21 55.86
N ASP A 450 -13.86 -16.88 55.96
CA ASP A 450 -15.01 -16.03 55.61
C ASP A 450 -15.25 -15.95 54.10
N GLY A 451 -14.22 -16.22 53.28
CA GLY A 451 -14.25 -16.31 51.81
C GLY A 451 -14.71 -15.06 51.07
N GLN A 452 -14.59 -13.88 51.67
CA GLN A 452 -14.92 -12.62 51.01
C GLN A 452 -13.77 -12.16 50.10
N ILE A 453 -13.68 -12.77 48.92
CA ILE A 453 -12.69 -12.38 47.90
C ILE A 453 -13.18 -11.12 47.17
N VAL A 454 -12.32 -10.11 47.07
CA VAL A 454 -12.57 -8.93 46.22
C VAL A 454 -12.38 -9.36 44.77
N PRO A 455 -13.35 -9.17 43.85
CA PRO A 455 -13.16 -9.54 42.45
C PRO A 455 -11.89 -8.93 41.83
N PRO A 456 -11.08 -9.71 41.08
CA PRO A 456 -9.85 -9.23 40.43
C PRO A 456 -9.98 -7.89 39.69
N SER A 457 -11.07 -7.69 38.94
CA SER A 457 -11.41 -6.46 38.20
C SER A 457 -11.52 -5.21 39.09
N LYS A 458 -11.82 -5.39 40.38
CA LYS A 458 -11.90 -4.30 41.38
C LYS A 458 -10.60 -4.11 42.17
N ARG A 459 -9.72 -5.11 42.14
CA ARG A 459 -8.46 -5.15 42.90
C ARG A 459 -7.25 -4.75 42.06
N ALA A 460 -7.28 -5.05 40.76
CA ALA A 460 -6.18 -4.80 39.85
C ALA A 460 -5.77 -3.30 39.81
N PRO A 461 -4.48 -2.98 39.64
CA PRO A 461 -3.99 -1.61 39.53
C PRO A 461 -4.65 -0.84 38.39
N ALA A 462 -4.74 0.49 38.54
CA ALA A 462 -5.29 1.37 37.51
C ALA A 462 -4.52 1.20 36.18
N GLY A 463 -5.21 0.78 35.13
CA GLY A 463 -4.62 0.51 33.80
C GLY A 463 -4.43 -0.97 33.45
N ARG A 464 -4.55 -1.90 34.42
CA ARG A 464 -4.56 -3.35 34.16
C ARG A 464 -6.00 -3.83 33.96
N VAL A 465 -6.35 -4.21 32.73
CA VAL A 465 -7.68 -4.73 32.39
C VAL A 465 -7.71 -6.23 32.65
N VAL A 466 -8.61 -6.68 33.53
CA VAL A 466 -8.85 -8.10 33.79
C VAL A 466 -9.95 -8.62 32.88
N PRO A 467 -9.70 -9.62 32.02
CA PRO A 467 -10.75 -10.25 31.20
C PRO A 467 -11.79 -10.99 32.05
N ASP A 468 -13.08 -10.77 31.79
CA ASP A 468 -14.20 -11.38 32.52
C ASP A 468 -14.15 -12.93 32.54
N GLU A 469 -13.61 -13.55 31.50
CA GLU A 469 -13.42 -15.00 31.42
C GLU A 469 -12.36 -15.50 32.42
N LEU A 470 -11.25 -14.79 32.57
CA LEU A 470 -10.19 -15.13 33.52
C LEU A 470 -10.58 -14.80 34.97
N GLU A 471 -11.32 -13.71 35.19
CA GLU A 471 -11.90 -13.41 36.50
C GLU A 471 -12.85 -14.53 36.96
N ARG A 472 -13.76 -14.97 36.08
CA ARG A 472 -14.67 -16.08 36.41
C ARG A 472 -13.91 -17.36 36.72
N LEU A 473 -12.93 -17.73 35.89
CA LEU A 473 -12.08 -18.90 36.12
C LEU A 473 -11.34 -18.83 37.46
N CYS A 474 -10.81 -17.64 37.81
CA CYS A 474 -10.12 -17.40 39.08
C CYS A 474 -11.06 -17.58 40.28
N ILE A 475 -12.25 -16.98 40.25
CA ILE A 475 -13.22 -17.09 41.34
C ILE A 475 -13.76 -18.51 41.49
N GLU A 476 -14.00 -19.20 40.38
CA GLU A 476 -14.43 -20.61 40.36
C GLU A 476 -13.35 -21.54 40.95
N ALA A 477 -12.08 -21.35 40.58
CA ALA A 477 -10.98 -22.10 41.18
C ALA A 477 -10.84 -21.86 42.70
N MET A 478 -11.25 -20.69 43.19
CA MET A 478 -11.18 -20.29 44.60
C MET A 478 -12.52 -20.42 45.35
N ALA A 479 -13.45 -21.23 44.86
CA ALA A 479 -14.74 -21.43 45.54
C ALA A 479 -14.55 -22.00 46.97
N LEU A 480 -15.33 -21.45 47.91
CA LEU A 480 -15.37 -21.92 49.31
C LEU A 480 -15.90 -23.35 49.40
N ASP A 481 -16.97 -23.64 48.65
CA ASP A 481 -17.54 -24.98 48.51
C ASP A 481 -16.75 -25.74 47.45
N LYS A 482 -16.22 -26.91 47.83
CA LYS A 482 -15.49 -27.81 46.92
C LYS A 482 -16.33 -28.24 45.72
N THR A 483 -17.64 -28.39 45.88
CA THR A 483 -18.54 -28.79 44.79
C THR A 483 -18.75 -27.70 43.74
N GLU A 484 -18.43 -26.44 44.08
CA GLU A 484 -18.44 -25.29 43.18
C GLU A 484 -17.05 -24.98 42.61
N ARG A 485 -16.02 -25.71 43.06
CA ARG A 485 -14.63 -25.56 42.62
C ARG A 485 -14.37 -26.39 41.35
N LEU A 486 -13.40 -25.96 40.53
CA LEU A 486 -12.94 -26.75 39.40
C LEU A 486 -12.56 -28.16 39.85
N ALA A 487 -12.90 -29.17 39.05
CA ALA A 487 -12.78 -30.57 39.45
C ALA A 487 -11.33 -31.05 39.53
N SER A 488 -10.40 -30.39 38.81
CA SER A 488 -8.99 -30.76 38.79
C SER A 488 -8.07 -29.63 38.33
N ALA A 489 -6.76 -29.75 38.60
CA ALA A 489 -5.74 -28.85 38.08
C ALA A 489 -5.62 -28.92 36.54
N LYS A 490 -6.00 -30.05 35.94
CA LYS A 490 -6.08 -30.22 34.48
C LYS A 490 -7.12 -29.29 33.86
N GLU A 491 -8.31 -29.24 34.45
CA GLU A 491 -9.40 -28.38 33.96
C GLU A 491 -9.00 -26.89 33.98
N LEU A 492 -8.30 -26.44 35.03
CA LEU A 492 -7.74 -25.08 35.08
C LEU A 492 -6.75 -24.85 33.92
N SER A 493 -5.82 -25.79 33.70
CA SER A 493 -4.84 -25.68 32.61
C SER A 493 -5.50 -25.64 31.23
N GLU A 494 -6.44 -26.55 30.95
CA GLU A 494 -7.15 -26.61 29.66
C GLU A 494 -7.92 -25.31 29.40
N ARG A 495 -8.61 -24.77 30.41
CA ARG A 495 -9.33 -23.49 30.26
C ARG A 495 -8.43 -22.29 30.06
N LEU A 496 -7.23 -22.29 30.65
CA LEU A 496 -6.21 -21.26 30.38
C LEU A 496 -5.66 -21.38 28.95
N GLU A 497 -5.40 -22.60 28.48
CA GLU A 497 -4.94 -22.90 27.12
C GLU A 497 -5.99 -22.49 26.08
N GLU A 498 -7.25 -22.89 26.24
CA GLU A 498 -8.38 -22.47 25.39
C GLU A 498 -8.51 -20.93 25.33
N TRP A 499 -8.31 -20.24 26.46
CA TRP A 499 -8.35 -18.80 26.50
C TRP A 499 -7.20 -18.17 25.71
N LEU A 500 -6.00 -18.73 25.82
CA LEU A 500 -4.79 -18.31 25.09
C LEU A 500 -4.91 -18.55 23.59
N GLU A 501 -5.39 -19.72 23.15
CA GLU A 501 -5.65 -20.04 21.75
C GLU A 501 -6.71 -19.10 21.14
N GLY A 502 -7.71 -18.72 21.94
CA GLY A 502 -8.76 -17.80 21.53
C GLY A 502 -8.32 -16.34 21.31
N ILE A 503 -7.07 -15.96 21.60
CA ILE A 503 -6.59 -14.58 21.42
C ILE A 503 -6.58 -14.16 19.95
N GLN A 504 -5.97 -14.97 19.08
CA GLN A 504 -5.83 -14.63 17.65
C GLN A 504 -7.20 -14.48 16.96
N PRO A 505 -8.17 -15.41 17.15
CA PRO A 505 -9.52 -15.25 16.61
C PRO A 505 -10.26 -14.01 17.15
N ARG A 506 -10.09 -13.66 18.44
CA ARG A 506 -10.72 -12.46 19.03
C ARG A 506 -10.15 -11.18 18.41
N GLU A 507 -8.84 -11.09 18.22
CA GLU A 507 -8.19 -9.95 17.55
C GLU A 507 -8.54 -9.87 16.06
N ALA A 508 -8.59 -11.00 15.35
CA ALA A 508 -9.05 -11.06 13.96
C ALA A 508 -10.48 -10.49 13.82
N ARG A 509 -11.42 -10.92 14.67
CA ARG A 509 -12.80 -10.39 14.69
C ARG A 509 -12.85 -8.89 14.98
N ARG A 510 -12.00 -8.40 15.90
CA ARG A 510 -11.90 -6.97 16.22
C ARG A 510 -11.41 -6.15 15.03
N CYS A 511 -10.39 -6.65 14.33
CA CYS A 511 -9.82 -6.04 13.14
C CYS A 511 -10.82 -6.04 11.97
N ILE A 512 -11.53 -7.16 11.75
CA ILE A 512 -12.63 -7.25 10.77
C ILE A 512 -13.72 -6.24 11.07
N LYS A 513 -14.16 -6.10 12.32
CA LYS A 513 -15.20 -5.14 12.69
C LYS A 513 -14.79 -3.69 12.38
N ARG A 514 -13.50 -3.36 12.58
CA ARG A 514 -12.95 -2.05 12.19
C ARG A 514 -12.88 -1.90 10.68
N GLY A 515 -12.46 -2.96 9.97
CA GLY A 515 -12.42 -3.03 8.51
C GLY A 515 -13.80 -2.80 7.89
N ASP A 516 -14.81 -3.54 8.37
CA ASP A 516 -16.21 -3.43 7.92
C ASP A 516 -16.76 -2.02 8.13
N ALA A 517 -16.54 -1.41 9.30
CA ALA A 517 -17.02 -0.06 9.59
C ALA A 517 -16.34 1.00 8.70
N ALA A 518 -15.04 0.85 8.41
CA ALA A 518 -14.32 1.74 7.51
C ALA A 518 -14.72 1.53 6.04
N ALA A 519 -15.00 0.29 5.64
CA ALA A 519 -15.49 -0.04 4.30
C ALA A 519 -16.90 0.52 4.05
N GLU A 520 -17.80 0.43 5.03
CA GLU A 520 -19.13 1.06 4.97
C GLU A 520 -19.00 2.58 4.82
N ARG A 521 -18.18 3.21 5.66
CA ARG A 521 -17.89 4.65 5.55
C ARG A 521 -17.30 5.04 4.19
N TYR A 522 -16.41 4.22 3.64
CA TYR A 522 -15.84 4.46 2.31
C TYR A 522 -16.94 4.49 1.24
N GLN A 523 -17.87 3.53 1.25
CA GLN A 523 -18.98 3.50 0.29
C GLN A 523 -19.92 4.70 0.45
N ASP A 524 -20.24 5.08 1.69
CA ASP A 524 -21.06 6.26 1.97
C ASP A 524 -20.42 7.55 1.44
N LEU A 525 -19.10 7.71 1.67
CA LEU A 525 -18.34 8.87 1.20
C LEU A 525 -18.25 8.93 -0.34
N LEU A 526 -18.17 7.78 -1.02
CA LEU A 526 -18.22 7.74 -2.48
C LEU A 526 -19.59 8.21 -2.99
N ALA A 527 -20.68 7.71 -2.42
CA ALA A 527 -22.03 8.08 -2.81
C ALA A 527 -22.31 9.57 -2.55
N GLU A 528 -21.87 10.10 -1.40
CA GLU A 528 -21.97 11.53 -1.09
C GLU A 528 -21.11 12.36 -2.06
N GLY A 529 -19.88 11.93 -2.33
CA GLY A 529 -18.99 12.59 -3.28
C GLY A 529 -19.59 12.71 -4.68
N GLU A 530 -20.32 11.69 -5.16
CA GLU A 530 -21.00 11.71 -6.46
C GLU A 530 -22.14 12.74 -6.52
N ASP A 531 -22.94 12.88 -5.45
CA ASP A 531 -23.98 13.90 -5.33
C ASP A 531 -23.38 15.32 -5.33
N TYR A 532 -22.28 15.54 -4.60
CA TYR A 532 -21.58 16.83 -4.64
C TYR A 532 -20.96 17.12 -6.00
N GLU A 533 -20.38 16.12 -6.67
CA GLU A 533 -19.88 16.28 -8.04
C GLU A 533 -21.00 16.72 -8.98
N GLN A 534 -22.21 16.17 -8.84
CA GLN A 534 -23.36 16.62 -9.63
C GLN A 534 -23.75 18.07 -9.33
N ARG A 535 -23.81 18.46 -8.06
CA ARG A 535 -24.13 19.86 -7.67
C ARG A 535 -23.08 20.85 -8.13
N VAL A 536 -21.80 20.48 -8.06
CA VAL A 536 -20.68 21.26 -8.61
C VAL A 536 -20.90 21.45 -10.11
N ARG A 537 -21.19 20.37 -10.86
CA ARG A 537 -21.49 20.46 -12.29
C ARG A 537 -22.65 21.42 -12.58
N GLU A 538 -23.78 21.26 -11.90
CA GLU A 538 -24.99 22.08 -12.10
C GLU A 538 -24.78 23.56 -11.77
N LEU A 539 -23.98 23.88 -10.74
CA LEU A 539 -23.72 25.26 -10.36
C LEU A 539 -22.60 25.89 -11.22
N SER A 540 -21.61 25.10 -11.64
CA SER A 540 -20.52 25.56 -12.51
C SER A 540 -21.01 26.03 -13.87
N THR A 541 -22.10 25.48 -14.40
CA THR A 541 -22.71 25.93 -15.67
C THR A 541 -23.45 27.26 -15.53
N GLN A 542 -23.73 27.72 -14.30
CA GLN A 542 -24.46 28.96 -14.02
C GLN A 542 -23.56 30.10 -13.55
N ILE A 543 -22.26 29.84 -13.36
CA ILE A 543 -21.30 30.80 -12.82
C ILE A 543 -20.12 30.91 -13.77
N ASP A 544 -20.02 32.05 -14.44
CA ASP A 544 -18.89 32.33 -15.31
C ASP A 544 -17.58 32.50 -14.53
N PRO A 545 -16.42 32.09 -15.09
CA PRO A 545 -15.13 32.20 -14.40
C PRO A 545 -14.74 33.62 -13.97
N PHE A 546 -15.20 34.65 -14.69
CA PHE A 546 -14.91 36.07 -14.42
C PHE A 546 -15.87 36.71 -13.41
N GLU A 547 -16.92 36.00 -12.97
CA GLU A 547 -17.84 36.49 -11.95
C GLU A 547 -17.09 36.86 -10.66
N SER A 548 -17.68 37.77 -9.88
CA SER A 548 -17.07 38.22 -8.62
C SER A 548 -16.80 37.02 -7.68
N ILE A 549 -15.74 37.12 -6.88
CA ILE A 549 -15.43 36.11 -5.85
C ILE A 549 -16.66 35.80 -4.98
N THR A 550 -17.47 36.81 -4.65
CA THR A 550 -18.69 36.64 -3.85
C THR A 550 -19.69 35.70 -4.51
N ARG A 551 -19.82 35.72 -5.84
CA ARG A 551 -20.68 34.79 -6.59
C ARG A 551 -20.08 33.39 -6.64
N LYS A 552 -18.76 33.28 -6.87
CA LYS A 552 -18.04 32.01 -6.96
C LYS A 552 -17.93 31.26 -5.62
N ARG A 553 -18.01 31.94 -4.48
CA ARG A 553 -17.92 31.31 -3.14
C ARG A 553 -18.89 30.15 -2.92
N ALA A 554 -20.08 30.18 -3.52
CA ALA A 554 -21.02 29.08 -3.38
C ALA A 554 -20.53 27.82 -4.10
N LEU A 555 -19.98 27.98 -5.31
CA LEU A 555 -19.36 26.89 -6.08
C LEU A 555 -18.11 26.37 -5.39
N TRP A 556 -17.20 27.26 -4.98
CA TRP A 556 -15.96 26.86 -4.29
C TRP A 556 -16.22 26.07 -3.01
N ARG A 557 -17.26 26.41 -2.23
CA ARG A 557 -17.64 25.60 -1.05
C ARG A 557 -18.08 24.18 -1.41
N LEU A 558 -18.75 24.00 -2.55
CA LEU A 558 -19.13 22.67 -3.02
C LEU A 558 -17.91 21.90 -3.53
N GLU A 559 -16.99 22.56 -4.23
CA GLU A 559 -15.73 21.98 -4.70
C GLU A 559 -14.82 21.58 -3.53
N ASP A 560 -14.61 22.48 -2.57
CA ASP A 560 -13.84 22.24 -1.35
C ASP A 560 -14.41 21.03 -0.61
N HIS A 561 -15.74 20.96 -0.47
CA HIS A 561 -16.39 19.85 0.24
C HIS A 561 -16.31 18.52 -0.54
N ARG A 562 -16.44 18.54 -1.87
CA ARG A 562 -16.17 17.36 -2.72
C ARG A 562 -14.75 16.86 -2.50
N ASP A 563 -13.77 17.77 -2.43
CA ASP A 563 -12.36 17.42 -2.24
C ASP A 563 -12.06 16.89 -0.82
N GLU A 564 -12.74 17.44 0.19
CA GLU A 564 -12.76 16.90 1.57
C GLU A 564 -13.30 15.47 1.59
N LEU A 565 -14.48 15.22 1.00
CA LEU A 565 -15.11 13.90 0.90
C LEU A 565 -14.20 12.89 0.20
N ARG A 566 -13.55 13.30 -0.90
CA ARG A 566 -12.58 12.46 -1.63
C ARG A 566 -11.38 12.10 -0.77
N THR A 567 -10.87 13.06 0.00
CA THR A 567 -9.74 12.83 0.93
C THR A 567 -10.15 11.88 2.06
N GLU A 568 -11.34 12.05 2.62
CA GLU A 568 -11.89 11.14 3.62
C GLU A 568 -12.12 9.74 3.07
N ALA A 569 -12.59 9.61 1.83
CA ALA A 569 -12.82 8.32 1.18
C ALA A 569 -11.50 7.55 1.04
N VAL A 570 -10.42 8.21 0.61
CA VAL A 570 -9.08 7.58 0.54
C VAL A 570 -8.60 7.11 1.92
N ARG A 571 -8.85 7.90 2.98
CA ARG A 571 -8.51 7.50 4.35
C ARG A 571 -9.33 6.29 4.81
N ALA A 572 -10.65 6.32 4.62
CA ALA A 572 -11.55 5.23 4.98
C ALA A 572 -11.18 3.93 4.24
N PHE A 573 -10.83 4.02 2.95
CA PHE A 573 -10.31 2.89 2.17
C PHE A 573 -9.04 2.30 2.81
N GLY A 574 -8.05 3.14 3.14
CA GLY A 574 -6.81 2.70 3.79
C GLY A 574 -7.04 2.06 5.15
N GLU A 575 -7.94 2.64 5.96
CA GLU A 575 -8.35 2.07 7.25
C GLU A 575 -9.02 0.71 7.10
N ALA A 576 -9.86 0.53 6.07
CA ALA A 576 -10.53 -0.72 5.79
C ALA A 576 -9.54 -1.82 5.36
N VAL A 577 -8.64 -1.50 4.41
CA VAL A 577 -7.57 -2.41 3.96
C VAL A 577 -6.69 -2.82 5.14
N ASN A 578 -6.26 -1.87 5.97
CA ASN A 578 -5.46 -2.17 7.16
C ASN A 578 -6.22 -3.07 8.15
N GLY A 579 -7.50 -2.80 8.40
CA GLY A 579 -8.34 -3.62 9.27
C GLY A 579 -8.43 -5.07 8.81
N TYR A 580 -8.65 -5.32 7.53
CA TYR A 580 -8.69 -6.69 6.99
C TYR A 580 -7.31 -7.35 6.93
N THR A 581 -6.26 -6.60 6.57
CA THR A 581 -4.89 -7.16 6.51
C THR A 581 -4.41 -7.56 7.91
N GLN A 582 -4.68 -6.76 8.94
CA GLN A 582 -4.39 -7.12 10.33
C GLN A 582 -5.19 -8.36 10.76
N ALA A 583 -6.45 -8.48 10.33
CA ALA A 583 -7.23 -9.69 10.61
C ALA A 583 -6.60 -10.94 9.97
N LEU A 584 -6.08 -10.83 8.74
CA LEU A 584 -5.37 -11.93 8.07
C LEU A 584 -4.01 -12.24 8.71
N ALA A 585 -3.36 -11.27 9.34
CA ALA A 585 -2.14 -11.53 10.12
C ALA A 585 -2.43 -12.41 11.35
N HIS A 586 -3.62 -12.29 11.94
CA HIS A 586 -4.08 -13.12 13.06
C HIS A 586 -4.68 -14.46 12.58
N GLU A 587 -5.45 -14.46 11.49
CA GLU A 587 -6.08 -15.64 10.88
C GLU A 587 -5.94 -15.59 9.33
N PRO A 588 -4.88 -16.18 8.74
CA PRO A 588 -4.59 -16.08 7.30
C PRO A 588 -5.71 -16.57 6.36
N ASP A 589 -6.47 -17.57 6.80
CA ASP A 589 -7.55 -18.18 6.03
C ASP A 589 -8.94 -17.60 6.36
N ASN A 590 -9.01 -16.45 7.05
CA ASN A 590 -10.29 -15.86 7.42
C ASN A 590 -11.08 -15.37 6.19
N GLU A 591 -12.10 -16.14 5.80
CA GLU A 591 -12.93 -15.87 4.62
C GLU A 591 -13.58 -14.48 4.62
N ARG A 592 -13.97 -13.96 5.80
CA ARG A 592 -14.65 -12.66 5.90
C ARG A 592 -13.69 -11.51 5.62
N ALA A 593 -12.47 -11.56 6.16
CA ALA A 593 -11.44 -10.55 5.88
C ALA A 593 -11.00 -10.59 4.41
N ARG A 594 -10.78 -11.79 3.85
CA ARG A 594 -10.47 -11.98 2.42
C ARG A 594 -11.58 -11.41 1.53
N ARG A 595 -12.84 -11.70 1.85
CA ARG A 595 -14.00 -11.15 1.13
C ARG A 595 -14.06 -9.62 1.22
N GLY A 596 -13.84 -9.04 2.39
CA GLY A 596 -13.81 -7.59 2.57
C GLY A 596 -12.77 -6.89 1.68
N LEU A 597 -11.56 -7.46 1.58
CA LEU A 597 -10.53 -6.98 0.66
C LEU A 597 -10.93 -7.14 -0.80
N ALA A 598 -11.47 -8.31 -1.18
CA ALA A 598 -11.92 -8.55 -2.55
C ALA A 598 -13.01 -7.56 -2.98
N ASP A 599 -14.01 -7.31 -2.13
CA ASP A 599 -15.09 -6.35 -2.38
C ASP A 599 -14.54 -4.91 -2.56
N LEU A 600 -13.60 -4.48 -1.71
CA LEU A 600 -12.95 -3.15 -1.81
C LEU A 600 -12.13 -2.99 -3.09
N TYR A 601 -11.30 -3.98 -3.43
CA TYR A 601 -10.48 -3.93 -4.63
C TYR A 601 -11.32 -4.06 -5.90
N TYR A 602 -12.43 -4.80 -5.86
CA TYR A 602 -13.34 -4.91 -6.99
C TYR A 602 -14.03 -3.57 -7.28
N SER A 603 -14.46 -2.84 -6.24
CA SER A 603 -14.99 -1.47 -6.39
C SER A 603 -13.97 -0.51 -7.04
N ARG A 604 -12.67 -0.64 -6.69
CA ARG A 604 -11.60 0.14 -7.33
C ARG A 604 -11.35 -0.29 -8.78
N LEU A 605 -11.41 -1.59 -9.07
CA LEU A 605 -11.30 -2.14 -10.42
C LEU A 605 -12.38 -1.59 -11.34
N GLU A 606 -13.64 -1.58 -10.90
CA GLU A 606 -14.76 -1.04 -11.70
C GLU A 606 -14.55 0.43 -12.06
N LYS A 607 -14.06 1.23 -11.10
CA LYS A 607 -13.75 2.65 -11.33
C LYS A 607 -12.55 2.84 -12.27
N ALA A 608 -11.53 1.99 -12.16
CA ALA A 608 -10.38 2.01 -13.06
C ALA A 608 -10.78 1.62 -14.49
N GLU A 609 -11.60 0.57 -14.66
CA GLU A 609 -12.14 0.14 -15.95
C GLU A 609 -13.00 1.26 -16.58
N ALA A 610 -13.88 1.90 -15.81
CA ALA A 610 -14.70 3.02 -16.28
C ALA A 610 -13.87 4.24 -16.70
N ASN A 611 -12.76 4.52 -16.01
CA ASN A 611 -11.85 5.62 -16.33
C ASN A 611 -10.79 5.26 -17.38
N ARG A 612 -10.72 3.98 -17.80
CA ARG A 612 -9.69 3.43 -18.69
C ARG A 612 -8.27 3.62 -18.17
N ASP A 613 -8.10 3.52 -16.86
CA ASP A 613 -6.80 3.53 -16.23
C ASP A 613 -6.21 2.11 -16.29
N GLU A 614 -5.45 1.81 -17.35
CA GLU A 614 -4.89 0.47 -17.57
C GLU A 614 -4.01 -0.01 -16.42
N LEU A 615 -3.25 0.88 -15.80
CA LEU A 615 -2.35 0.53 -14.70
C LEU A 615 -3.15 0.12 -13.47
N ASP A 616 -4.11 0.95 -13.05
CA ASP A 616 -4.98 0.64 -11.92
C ASP A 616 -5.86 -0.59 -12.22
N THR A 617 -6.34 -0.77 -13.45
CA THR A 617 -7.11 -1.96 -13.86
C THR A 617 -6.28 -3.23 -13.67
N ILE A 618 -5.01 -3.27 -14.12
CA ILE A 618 -4.13 -4.44 -13.95
C ILE A 618 -3.85 -4.68 -12.46
N TYR A 619 -3.53 -3.62 -11.73
CA TYR A 619 -3.18 -3.69 -10.31
C TYR A 619 -4.35 -4.23 -9.47
N PHE A 620 -5.53 -3.59 -9.54
CA PHE A 620 -6.69 -3.99 -8.75
C PHE A 620 -7.25 -5.34 -9.20
N ARG A 621 -7.19 -5.69 -10.49
CA ARG A 621 -7.58 -7.04 -10.96
C ARG A 621 -6.72 -8.13 -10.31
N THR A 622 -5.42 -7.89 -10.17
CA THR A 622 -4.50 -8.83 -9.51
C THR A 622 -4.85 -8.98 -8.03
N LEU A 623 -5.12 -7.87 -7.34
CA LEU A 623 -5.53 -7.89 -5.93
C LEU A 623 -6.87 -8.59 -5.73
N VAL A 624 -7.87 -8.35 -6.59
CA VAL A 624 -9.14 -9.10 -6.51
C VAL A 624 -8.88 -10.59 -6.64
N ARG A 625 -8.10 -11.05 -7.62
CA ARG A 625 -7.76 -12.49 -7.77
C ARG A 625 -7.05 -13.07 -6.55
N GLN A 626 -6.19 -12.29 -5.90
CA GLN A 626 -5.44 -12.73 -4.73
C GLN A 626 -6.34 -13.02 -3.53
N TYR A 627 -7.37 -12.20 -3.30
CA TYR A 627 -8.24 -12.27 -2.13
C TYR A 627 -9.61 -12.91 -2.40
N ASP A 628 -10.05 -12.96 -3.65
CA ASP A 628 -11.34 -13.53 -4.03
C ASP A 628 -11.40 -15.04 -3.72
N ALA A 629 -12.52 -15.45 -3.13
CA ALA A 629 -12.85 -16.85 -2.84
C ALA A 629 -13.85 -17.41 -3.87
N GLY A 630 -13.81 -16.91 -5.10
CA GLY A 630 -14.68 -17.31 -6.21
C GLY A 630 -15.97 -16.49 -6.38
N ARG A 631 -16.14 -15.39 -5.65
CA ARG A 631 -17.29 -14.47 -5.82
C ARG A 631 -17.17 -13.69 -7.12
N TYR A 632 -15.96 -13.23 -7.43
CA TYR A 632 -15.68 -12.37 -8.58
C TYR A 632 -15.03 -13.13 -9.73
N ALA A 633 -14.63 -14.39 -9.55
CA ALA A 633 -14.07 -15.23 -10.62
C ALA A 633 -14.85 -15.13 -11.95
N SER A 634 -16.16 -15.35 -11.92
CA SER A 634 -17.01 -15.23 -13.13
C SER A 634 -17.09 -13.81 -13.65
N ALA A 635 -17.08 -12.81 -12.77
CA ALA A 635 -17.14 -11.41 -13.15
C ALA A 635 -15.83 -10.96 -13.82
N LEU A 636 -14.67 -11.39 -13.32
CA LEU A 636 -13.35 -11.04 -13.85
C LEU A 636 -13.09 -11.66 -15.22
N GLU A 637 -13.62 -12.86 -15.46
CA GLU A 637 -13.56 -13.56 -16.75
C GLU A 637 -14.75 -13.23 -17.65
N ALA A 638 -15.68 -12.37 -17.21
CA ALA A 638 -16.86 -12.01 -18.01
C ALA A 638 -16.40 -11.33 -19.30
N LYS A 639 -16.81 -11.91 -20.42
CA LYS A 639 -16.55 -11.36 -21.75
C LYS A 639 -17.69 -10.44 -22.16
N ALA A 640 -17.44 -9.55 -23.12
CA ALA A 640 -18.50 -8.75 -23.72
C ALA A 640 -19.25 -9.59 -24.78
N SER A 641 -20.51 -9.25 -25.03
CA SER A 641 -21.23 -9.76 -26.21
C SER A 641 -21.73 -8.60 -27.07
N LEU A 642 -21.89 -8.87 -28.36
CA LEU A 642 -22.26 -7.87 -29.35
C LEU A 642 -23.34 -8.45 -30.29
N ILE A 643 -24.45 -7.72 -30.41
CA ILE A 643 -25.46 -7.95 -31.43
C ILE A 643 -25.34 -6.85 -32.48
N VAL A 644 -25.09 -7.25 -33.72
CA VAL A 644 -24.94 -6.35 -34.87
C VAL A 644 -26.13 -6.53 -35.82
N GLY A 645 -26.87 -5.46 -36.05
CA GLY A 645 -27.90 -5.35 -37.07
C GLY A 645 -27.58 -4.25 -38.07
N ALA A 646 -28.11 -4.38 -39.29
CA ALA A 646 -28.01 -3.36 -40.33
C ALA A 646 -29.35 -3.18 -41.04
N GLU A 647 -29.60 -2.00 -41.60
CA GLU A 647 -30.73 -1.76 -42.50
C GLU A 647 -30.22 -1.37 -43.89
N PRO A 648 -30.42 -2.20 -44.93
CA PRO A 648 -31.06 -3.52 -44.93
C PRO A 648 -30.18 -4.62 -44.29
N ASP A 649 -30.83 -5.72 -43.87
CA ASP A 649 -30.14 -6.94 -43.43
C ASP A 649 -29.28 -7.56 -44.55
N GLY A 650 -28.39 -8.49 -44.18
CA GLY A 650 -27.48 -9.16 -45.10
C GLY A 650 -26.19 -8.39 -45.40
N ALA A 651 -25.82 -7.42 -44.56
CA ALA A 651 -24.52 -6.78 -44.63
C ALA A 651 -23.45 -7.70 -44.04
N GLN A 652 -22.31 -7.85 -44.71
CA GLN A 652 -21.15 -8.52 -44.16
C GLN A 652 -20.55 -7.65 -43.05
N ALA A 653 -20.43 -8.23 -41.85
CA ALA A 653 -19.88 -7.58 -40.67
C ALA A 653 -18.49 -8.13 -40.35
N THR A 654 -17.52 -7.21 -40.27
CA THR A 654 -16.14 -7.50 -39.89
C THR A 654 -15.73 -6.58 -38.76
N LEU A 655 -15.22 -7.15 -37.66
CA LEU A 655 -14.83 -6.41 -36.47
C LEU A 655 -13.31 -6.37 -36.36
N PHE A 656 -12.75 -5.18 -36.15
CA PHE A 656 -11.33 -4.97 -35.94
C PHE A 656 -11.05 -4.49 -34.52
N ARG A 657 -10.13 -5.12 -33.81
CA ARG A 657 -9.67 -4.61 -32.52
C ARG A 657 -8.74 -3.42 -32.72
N TYR A 658 -8.96 -2.33 -31.98
CA TYR A 658 -7.98 -1.24 -31.94
C TYR A 658 -6.75 -1.64 -31.13
N ALA A 659 -5.58 -1.41 -31.69
CA ALA A 659 -4.30 -1.51 -31.00
C ALA A 659 -3.54 -0.18 -31.13
N GLU A 660 -2.79 0.19 -30.09
CA GLU A 660 -1.88 1.34 -30.16
C GLU A 660 -0.63 0.93 -30.97
N ILE A 661 -0.51 1.47 -32.18
CA ILE A 661 0.63 1.26 -33.10
C ILE A 661 1.15 2.64 -33.51
N ASP A 662 2.44 2.89 -33.28
CA ASP A 662 3.07 4.19 -33.51
C ASP A 662 2.28 5.34 -32.85
N ARG A 663 1.84 5.14 -31.60
CA ARG A 663 1.05 6.11 -30.80
C ARG A 663 -0.35 6.43 -31.35
N ARG A 664 -0.85 5.63 -32.30
CA ARG A 664 -2.18 5.80 -32.90
C ARG A 664 -3.00 4.54 -32.68
N LEU A 665 -4.29 4.71 -32.42
CA LEU A 665 -5.26 3.61 -32.39
C LEU A 665 -5.56 3.18 -33.83
N MET A 666 -5.01 2.05 -34.23
CA MET A 666 -5.22 1.47 -35.56
C MET A 666 -6.00 0.16 -35.46
N ALA A 667 -6.92 -0.05 -36.40
CA ALA A 667 -7.60 -1.33 -36.59
C ALA A 667 -6.55 -2.40 -36.93
N SER A 668 -6.49 -3.48 -36.14
CA SER A 668 -5.41 -4.47 -36.19
C SER A 668 -5.94 -5.90 -36.37
N ASP A 669 -6.37 -6.55 -35.28
CA ASP A 669 -6.86 -7.93 -35.30
C ASP A 669 -8.26 -7.99 -35.93
N GLU A 670 -8.39 -8.73 -37.03
CA GLU A 670 -9.63 -8.92 -37.77
C GLU A 670 -10.42 -10.13 -37.24
N ILE A 671 -11.73 -9.94 -37.07
CA ILE A 671 -12.70 -10.95 -36.64
C ILE A 671 -13.89 -10.89 -37.60
N GLU A 672 -14.02 -11.89 -38.48
CA GLU A 672 -15.18 -12.04 -39.35
C GLU A 672 -16.40 -12.46 -38.51
N LEU A 673 -17.46 -11.64 -38.51
CA LEU A 673 -18.70 -11.96 -37.78
C LEU A 673 -19.71 -12.69 -38.70
N GLY A 674 -19.76 -12.35 -39.99
CA GLY A 674 -20.71 -12.91 -40.96
C GLY A 674 -21.78 -11.90 -41.40
N GLU A 675 -22.91 -12.39 -41.94
CA GLU A 675 -24.00 -11.53 -42.42
C GLU A 675 -24.93 -11.07 -41.28
N THR A 676 -25.31 -9.79 -41.27
CA THR A 676 -26.24 -9.24 -40.27
C THR A 676 -27.69 -9.70 -40.50
N PRO A 677 -28.50 -9.88 -39.43
CA PRO A 677 -28.15 -9.69 -38.03
C PRO A 677 -27.30 -10.85 -37.48
N VAL A 678 -26.26 -10.52 -36.73
CA VAL A 678 -25.34 -11.48 -36.13
C VAL A 678 -25.13 -11.19 -34.64
N GLU A 679 -25.04 -12.25 -33.85
CA GLU A 679 -24.75 -12.21 -32.43
C GLU A 679 -23.42 -12.92 -32.17
N VAL A 680 -22.52 -12.23 -31.45
CA VAL A 680 -21.20 -12.75 -31.10
C VAL A 680 -21.00 -12.63 -29.60
N ASP A 681 -20.79 -13.78 -28.99
CA ASP A 681 -20.39 -13.89 -27.59
C ASP A 681 -18.87 -13.96 -27.48
N GLU A 682 -18.37 -13.76 -26.27
CA GLU A 682 -16.97 -13.97 -25.92
C GLU A 682 -15.95 -12.97 -26.51
N LEU A 683 -16.33 -11.70 -26.65
CA LEU A 683 -15.40 -10.63 -27.06
C LEU A 683 -14.60 -10.07 -25.87
N ALA A 684 -13.35 -9.71 -26.12
CA ALA A 684 -12.53 -9.01 -25.14
C ALA A 684 -13.06 -7.58 -24.93
N VAL A 685 -12.79 -7.04 -23.73
CA VAL A 685 -13.11 -5.63 -23.40
C VAL A 685 -12.16 -4.71 -24.16
N GLY A 686 -12.68 -3.57 -24.63
CA GLY A 686 -11.88 -2.53 -25.27
C GLY A 686 -12.55 -1.87 -26.47
N SER A 687 -11.77 -1.06 -27.21
CA SER A 687 -12.25 -0.35 -28.39
C SER A 687 -12.11 -1.21 -29.66
N TYR A 688 -13.13 -1.15 -30.51
CA TYR A 688 -13.21 -1.85 -31.79
C TYR A 688 -13.68 -0.93 -32.92
N LEU A 689 -13.41 -1.33 -34.16
CA LEU A 689 -14.01 -0.76 -35.37
C LEU A 689 -14.81 -1.85 -36.06
N LEU A 690 -16.13 -1.67 -36.15
CA LEU A 690 -17.00 -2.54 -36.95
C LEU A 690 -17.12 -1.96 -38.36
N LEU A 691 -16.81 -2.77 -39.36
CA LEU A 691 -17.03 -2.49 -40.77
C LEU A 691 -18.25 -3.28 -41.24
N LEU A 692 -19.22 -2.57 -41.83
CA LEU A 692 -20.42 -3.15 -42.46
C LEU A 692 -20.36 -2.91 -43.96
N GLU A 693 -20.40 -3.99 -44.75
CA GLU A 693 -20.37 -3.95 -46.21
C GLU A 693 -21.60 -4.64 -46.77
N HIS A 694 -22.35 -3.97 -47.64
CA HIS A 694 -23.53 -4.55 -48.28
C HIS A 694 -23.48 -4.34 -49.80
N PRO A 695 -23.85 -5.32 -50.64
CA PRO A 695 -23.66 -5.22 -52.10
C PRO A 695 -24.36 -4.02 -52.77
N GLU A 696 -25.46 -3.54 -52.19
CA GLU A 696 -26.27 -2.43 -52.72
C GLU A 696 -26.29 -1.17 -51.84
N ARG A 697 -25.38 -1.07 -50.85
CA ARG A 697 -25.29 0.09 -49.94
C ARG A 697 -23.85 0.47 -49.69
N ALA A 698 -23.64 1.71 -49.30
CA ALA A 698 -22.31 2.20 -48.96
C ALA A 698 -21.78 1.50 -47.70
N ALA A 699 -20.49 1.17 -47.71
CA ALA A 699 -19.83 0.60 -46.55
C ALA A 699 -19.79 1.60 -45.38
N CYS A 700 -19.98 1.12 -44.17
CA CYS A 700 -20.05 1.94 -42.96
C CYS A 700 -19.03 1.50 -41.91
N GLN A 701 -18.32 2.47 -41.34
CA GLN A 701 -17.40 2.29 -40.22
C GLN A 701 -18.08 2.72 -38.93
N VAL A 702 -18.08 1.85 -37.92
CA VAL A 702 -18.79 2.03 -36.65
C VAL A 702 -17.81 1.75 -35.52
N PRO A 703 -17.20 2.77 -34.88
CA PRO A 703 -16.39 2.55 -33.70
C PRO A 703 -17.27 2.08 -32.54
N LEU A 704 -16.76 1.14 -31.75
CA LEU A 704 -17.43 0.51 -30.61
C LEU A 704 -16.49 0.52 -29.40
N HIS A 705 -17.06 0.56 -28.20
CA HIS A 705 -16.32 0.31 -26.97
C HIS A 705 -17.08 -0.73 -26.15
N LEU A 706 -16.49 -1.92 -25.99
CA LEU A 706 -17.10 -3.05 -25.30
C LEU A 706 -16.62 -3.10 -23.86
N GLU A 707 -17.56 -3.24 -22.92
CA GLU A 707 -17.33 -3.29 -21.47
C GLU A 707 -17.53 -4.69 -20.91
N ARG A 708 -16.90 -4.97 -19.76
CA ARG A 708 -16.93 -6.29 -19.12
C ARG A 708 -18.35 -6.69 -18.73
N GLY A 709 -18.81 -7.85 -19.20
CA GLY A 709 -20.13 -8.39 -18.89
C GLY A 709 -21.31 -7.60 -19.47
N ARG A 710 -21.05 -6.66 -20.39
CA ARG A 710 -22.10 -5.88 -21.06
C ARG A 710 -22.49 -6.54 -22.38
N HIS A 711 -23.79 -6.51 -22.67
CA HIS A 711 -24.39 -6.92 -23.93
C HIS A 711 -24.64 -5.67 -24.77
N GLU A 712 -23.84 -5.45 -25.81
CA GLU A 712 -23.96 -4.27 -26.67
C GLU A 712 -24.79 -4.57 -27.91
N HIS A 713 -25.72 -3.67 -28.23
CA HIS A 713 -26.65 -3.82 -29.34
C HIS A 713 -26.44 -2.64 -30.29
N VAL A 714 -25.99 -2.93 -31.51
CA VAL A 714 -25.67 -1.94 -32.53
C VAL A 714 -26.56 -2.21 -33.73
N HIS A 715 -27.34 -1.20 -34.12
CA HIS A 715 -28.18 -1.27 -35.31
C HIS A 715 -27.88 -0.04 -36.18
N VAL A 716 -27.45 -0.26 -37.42
CA VAL A 716 -26.96 0.81 -38.31
C VAL A 716 -27.71 0.81 -39.64
N ARG A 717 -28.28 1.97 -40.00
CA ARG A 717 -28.81 2.18 -41.34
C ARG A 717 -27.66 2.40 -42.33
N LEU A 718 -27.57 1.57 -43.36
CA LEU A 718 -26.59 1.73 -44.43
C LEU A 718 -27.17 2.66 -45.51
N PRO A 719 -26.54 3.82 -45.79
CA PRO A 719 -27.03 4.74 -46.81
C PRO A 719 -26.77 4.19 -48.23
N ARG A 720 -27.55 4.65 -49.20
CA ARG A 720 -27.23 4.43 -50.62
C ARG A 720 -26.08 5.34 -51.05
N ASP A 721 -25.30 4.93 -52.04
CA ASP A 721 -24.21 5.75 -52.58
C ASP A 721 -24.70 7.14 -53.04
N GLU A 722 -25.90 7.22 -53.62
CA GLU A 722 -26.53 8.47 -54.06
C GLU A 722 -26.86 9.43 -52.91
N GLU A 723 -27.02 8.92 -51.69
CA GLU A 723 -27.28 9.74 -50.50
C GLU A 723 -26.00 10.38 -49.96
N ILE A 724 -24.82 9.87 -50.33
CA ILE A 724 -23.52 10.42 -49.96
C ILE A 724 -23.09 11.43 -51.03
N GLU A 725 -23.05 12.71 -50.66
CA GLU A 725 -22.49 13.74 -51.53
C GLU A 725 -20.98 13.53 -51.70
N GLU A 726 -20.43 13.88 -52.87
CA GLU A 726 -18.99 13.80 -53.10
C GLU A 726 -18.21 14.60 -52.04
N GLY A 727 -17.21 13.97 -51.43
CA GLY A 727 -16.42 14.56 -50.37
C GLY A 727 -17.04 14.51 -48.98
N PHE A 728 -18.18 13.83 -48.78
CA PHE A 728 -18.78 13.59 -47.47
C PHE A 728 -18.52 12.17 -46.97
N VAL A 729 -18.61 11.99 -45.65
CA VAL A 729 -18.59 10.70 -44.96
C VAL A 729 -19.85 10.54 -44.13
N TYR A 730 -20.34 9.31 -44.01
CA TYR A 730 -21.49 8.98 -43.18
C TYR A 730 -21.06 8.74 -41.73
N VAL A 731 -21.73 9.40 -40.78
CA VAL A 731 -21.56 9.19 -39.35
C VAL A 731 -22.85 8.57 -38.80
N PRO A 732 -22.84 7.25 -38.49
CA PRO A 732 -24.00 6.55 -37.94
C PRO A 732 -24.52 7.17 -36.65
N GLY A 733 -25.84 7.18 -36.50
CA GLY A 733 -26.52 7.60 -35.27
C GLY A 733 -26.20 6.68 -34.09
N GLY A 734 -26.36 7.20 -32.86
CA GLY A 734 -26.08 6.44 -31.64
C GLY A 734 -25.48 7.27 -30.52
N THR A 735 -25.34 6.63 -29.36
CA THR A 735 -24.81 7.22 -28.14
C THR A 735 -23.29 7.33 -28.19
N CYS A 736 -22.76 8.50 -27.81
CA CYS A 736 -21.33 8.75 -27.70
C CYS A 736 -21.00 9.54 -26.43
N THR A 737 -19.74 9.49 -26.02
CA THR A 737 -19.21 10.29 -24.92
C THR A 737 -18.69 11.64 -25.42
N VAL A 738 -19.17 12.73 -24.83
CA VAL A 738 -18.63 14.09 -25.01
C VAL A 738 -17.97 14.57 -23.71
N GLY A 739 -16.94 15.41 -23.80
CA GLY A 739 -16.12 15.81 -22.64
C GLY A 739 -15.18 14.69 -22.16
N GLY A 740 -14.79 14.70 -20.89
CA GLY A 740 -13.98 13.65 -20.27
C GLY A 740 -12.47 13.71 -20.54
N ASP A 741 -11.96 14.79 -21.12
CA ASP A 741 -10.51 15.04 -21.24
C ASP A 741 -10.11 16.12 -20.22
N PRO A 742 -9.39 15.77 -19.13
CA PRO A 742 -9.00 16.75 -18.12
C PRO A 742 -7.94 17.74 -18.60
N ASN A 743 -7.24 17.43 -19.69
CA ASN A 743 -6.17 18.25 -20.25
C ASN A 743 -6.66 19.12 -21.43
N SER A 744 -7.94 19.07 -21.79
CA SER A 744 -8.49 19.92 -22.84
C SER A 744 -8.62 21.39 -22.39
N PHE A 745 -8.82 22.30 -23.33
CA PHE A 745 -9.16 23.69 -23.01
C PHE A 745 -10.63 23.76 -22.55
N ASP A 746 -10.90 24.37 -21.39
CA ASP A 746 -12.21 24.31 -20.69
C ASP A 746 -12.72 22.85 -20.51
N PRO A 747 -12.03 22.03 -19.70
CA PRO A 747 -12.36 20.61 -19.53
C PRO A 747 -13.71 20.44 -18.84
N ARG A 748 -14.50 19.49 -19.36
CA ARG A 748 -15.83 19.12 -18.81
C ARG A 748 -15.86 17.64 -18.46
N ALA A 749 -16.70 17.28 -17.49
CA ALA A 749 -16.97 15.89 -17.17
C ALA A 749 -17.50 15.13 -18.40
N ALA A 750 -17.19 13.85 -18.48
CA ALA A 750 -17.74 12.98 -19.51
C ALA A 750 -19.27 12.91 -19.40
N GLN A 751 -19.96 13.06 -20.53
CA GLN A 751 -21.41 12.94 -20.63
C GLN A 751 -21.77 12.02 -21.80
N SER A 752 -22.74 11.14 -21.55
CA SER A 752 -23.35 10.29 -22.59
C SER A 752 -24.45 11.09 -23.31
N VAL A 753 -24.30 11.24 -24.64
CA VAL A 753 -25.22 12.01 -25.48
C VAL A 753 -25.59 11.18 -26.71
N HIS A 754 -26.87 11.21 -27.09
CA HIS A 754 -27.33 10.63 -28.35
C HIS A 754 -27.17 11.63 -29.49
N VAL A 755 -26.57 11.20 -30.60
CA VAL A 755 -26.44 11.99 -31.82
C VAL A 755 -27.04 11.19 -32.97
N ASP A 756 -27.98 11.80 -33.70
CA ASP A 756 -28.64 11.22 -34.86
C ASP A 756 -27.66 10.93 -36.00
N SER A 757 -28.11 10.22 -37.04
CA SER A 757 -27.28 9.93 -38.22
C SER A 757 -27.12 11.18 -39.09
N PHE A 758 -25.89 11.46 -39.55
CA PHE A 758 -25.63 12.62 -40.42
C PHE A 758 -24.47 12.35 -41.39
N PHE A 759 -24.40 13.17 -42.43
CA PHE A 759 -23.26 13.20 -43.34
C PHE A 759 -22.39 14.41 -43.02
N CYS A 760 -21.08 14.22 -42.93
CA CYS A 760 -20.10 15.25 -42.61
C CYS A 760 -19.11 15.42 -43.75
N SER A 761 -18.78 16.67 -44.12
CA SER A 761 -17.73 16.87 -45.13
C SER A 761 -16.39 16.37 -44.59
N ARG A 762 -15.69 15.59 -45.42
CA ARG A 762 -14.41 14.96 -45.08
C ARG A 762 -13.36 15.99 -44.69
N PHE A 763 -13.33 17.10 -45.41
CA PHE A 763 -12.45 18.23 -45.18
C PHE A 763 -13.27 19.50 -44.87
N PRO A 764 -12.68 20.51 -44.21
CA PRO A 764 -13.28 21.83 -44.13
C PRO A 764 -13.44 22.46 -45.53
N VAL A 765 -14.36 23.41 -45.65
CA VAL A 765 -14.60 24.16 -46.90
C VAL A 765 -13.32 24.91 -47.28
N THR A 766 -12.89 24.78 -48.53
CA THR A 766 -11.65 25.40 -49.00
C THR A 766 -11.88 26.81 -49.55
N PHE A 767 -10.80 27.56 -49.76
CA PHE A 767 -10.86 28.82 -50.51
C PHE A 767 -11.44 28.62 -51.93
N ARG A 768 -11.16 27.49 -52.58
CA ARG A 768 -11.75 27.12 -53.88
C ARG A 768 -13.27 27.13 -53.83
N ASP A 769 -13.82 26.43 -52.86
CA ASP A 769 -15.26 26.23 -52.69
C ASP A 769 -15.93 27.56 -52.31
N TYR A 770 -15.39 28.25 -51.32
CA TYR A 770 -15.97 29.49 -50.81
C TYR A 770 -15.96 30.62 -51.85
N LEU A 771 -14.87 30.74 -52.62
CA LEU A 771 -14.75 31.78 -53.64
C LEU A 771 -15.65 31.54 -54.85
N GLU A 772 -16.11 30.31 -55.08
CA GLU A 772 -17.15 30.05 -56.07
C GLU A 772 -18.43 30.83 -55.73
N TRP A 773 -18.92 30.67 -54.50
CA TRP A 773 -20.06 31.42 -53.96
C TRP A 773 -19.81 32.92 -53.92
N PHE A 774 -18.66 33.33 -53.37
CA PHE A 774 -18.33 34.75 -53.20
C PHE A 774 -18.28 35.49 -54.54
N ASN A 775 -17.68 34.88 -55.57
CA ASN A 775 -17.66 35.48 -56.91
C ASN A 775 -19.06 35.54 -57.54
N GLU A 776 -19.91 34.53 -57.33
CA GLU A 776 -21.30 34.60 -57.78
C GLU A 776 -22.07 35.74 -57.07
N LEU A 777 -21.85 35.91 -55.76
CA LEU A 777 -22.43 37.00 -54.99
C LEU A 777 -21.91 38.36 -55.47
N TYR A 778 -20.60 38.52 -55.67
CA TYR A 778 -19.98 39.74 -56.15
C TYR A 778 -20.54 40.15 -57.52
N ARG A 779 -20.76 39.21 -58.45
CA ARG A 779 -21.40 39.52 -59.74
C ARG A 779 -22.84 40.03 -59.60
N LYS A 780 -23.55 39.63 -58.54
CA LYS A 780 -24.95 40.04 -58.29
C LYS A 780 -25.06 41.39 -57.58
N VAL A 781 -24.19 41.67 -56.60
CA VAL A 781 -24.33 42.84 -55.72
C VAL A 781 -23.10 43.77 -55.67
N GLY A 782 -22.06 43.49 -56.46
CA GLY A 782 -20.85 44.29 -56.55
C GLY A 782 -20.13 44.45 -55.21
N ASP A 783 -19.64 45.66 -54.93
CA ASP A 783 -18.86 45.97 -53.72
C ASP A 783 -19.62 45.72 -52.40
N ALA A 784 -20.96 45.63 -52.42
CA ALA A 784 -21.73 45.22 -51.25
C ALA A 784 -21.41 43.78 -50.81
N ALA A 785 -20.87 42.94 -51.70
CA ALA A 785 -20.41 41.60 -51.37
C ALA A 785 -19.11 41.62 -50.55
N LEU A 786 -18.28 42.67 -50.62
CA LEU A 786 -16.96 42.72 -49.96
C LEU A 786 -17.02 42.50 -48.44
N LYS A 787 -18.16 42.80 -47.81
CA LYS A 787 -18.40 42.48 -46.40
C LYS A 787 -18.37 40.98 -46.07
N HIS A 788 -18.41 40.11 -47.08
CA HIS A 788 -18.32 38.65 -47.01
C HIS A 788 -16.95 38.12 -47.49
N ALA A 789 -16.02 38.99 -47.89
CA ALA A 789 -14.70 38.56 -48.34
C ALA A 789 -13.91 37.96 -47.15
N PRO A 790 -13.12 36.89 -47.35
CA PRO A 790 -12.18 36.40 -46.34
C PRO A 790 -11.15 37.49 -45.96
N GLN A 791 -11.06 37.85 -44.67
CA GLN A 791 -10.18 38.91 -44.17
C GLN A 791 -9.98 38.80 -42.63
N THR A 792 -9.02 39.52 -42.06
CA THR A 792 -8.88 39.63 -40.59
C THR A 792 -9.43 40.96 -40.05
N ARG A 793 -9.43 41.13 -38.71
CA ARG A 793 -10.09 42.24 -38.00
C ARG A 793 -9.32 43.56 -38.09
N ASP A 794 -7.99 43.50 -38.22
CA ASP A 794 -7.15 44.67 -38.43
C ASP A 794 -7.01 44.87 -39.94
N ALA A 795 -7.05 46.11 -40.42
CA ALA A 795 -7.17 46.48 -41.84
C ALA A 795 -5.97 46.07 -42.74
N ASP A 796 -5.13 45.13 -42.29
CA ASP A 796 -3.98 44.58 -42.98
C ASP A 796 -4.38 43.31 -43.76
N GLY A 797 -4.99 43.53 -44.93
CA GLY A 797 -5.08 42.55 -46.02
C GLY A 797 -6.34 41.70 -46.06
N MET A 798 -7.08 41.79 -47.16
CA MET A 798 -7.99 40.72 -47.56
C MET A 798 -7.15 39.47 -47.86
N PHE A 799 -7.65 38.29 -47.53
CA PHE A 799 -7.03 37.01 -47.94
C PHE A 799 -7.32 36.67 -49.41
N VAL A 800 -7.85 37.64 -50.14
CA VAL A 800 -8.27 37.53 -51.52
C VAL A 800 -7.81 38.76 -52.27
N ARG A 801 -7.49 38.57 -53.54
CA ARG A 801 -7.14 39.61 -54.49
C ARG A 801 -7.90 39.40 -55.79
N PHE A 802 -7.92 40.42 -56.65
CA PHE A 802 -8.33 40.19 -58.03
C PHE A 802 -7.29 39.35 -58.78
N ASP A 803 -7.77 38.51 -59.68
CA ASP A 803 -6.92 37.88 -60.69
C ASP A 803 -6.33 38.93 -61.66
N GLU A 804 -5.39 38.49 -62.49
CA GLU A 804 -4.67 39.39 -63.41
C GLU A 804 -5.62 40.11 -64.40
N ASN A 805 -6.71 39.45 -64.77
CA ASN A 805 -7.73 39.99 -65.68
C ASN A 805 -8.79 40.86 -64.97
N ARG A 806 -8.77 40.91 -63.63
CA ARG A 806 -9.77 41.59 -62.78
C ARG A 806 -11.20 41.10 -63.02
N GLU A 807 -11.36 39.83 -63.33
CA GLU A 807 -12.64 39.16 -63.57
C GLU A 807 -13.13 38.39 -62.33
N LEU A 808 -12.22 37.86 -61.53
CA LEU A 808 -12.52 36.99 -60.39
C LEU A 808 -11.70 37.38 -59.15
N TRP A 809 -12.30 37.22 -57.99
CA TRP A 809 -11.59 37.16 -56.72
C TRP A 809 -10.93 35.78 -56.57
N VAL A 810 -9.65 35.80 -56.26
CA VAL A 810 -8.79 34.62 -56.08
C VAL A 810 -8.06 34.72 -54.74
N PRO A 811 -7.60 33.60 -54.15
CA PRO A 811 -6.82 33.62 -52.92
C PRO A 811 -5.55 34.46 -53.10
N ASP A 812 -5.19 35.24 -52.08
CA ASP A 812 -3.96 36.02 -52.11
C ASP A 812 -2.75 35.14 -51.78
N GLU A 813 -1.60 35.45 -52.39
CA GLU A 813 -0.36 34.72 -52.19
C GLU A 813 0.19 34.89 -50.76
N ILE A 814 -0.26 35.91 -50.01
CA ILE A 814 0.05 36.10 -48.59
C ILE A 814 -0.41 34.94 -47.69
N LEU A 815 -1.33 34.09 -48.17
CA LEU A 815 -1.80 32.93 -47.41
C LEU A 815 -0.73 31.86 -47.22
N ILE A 816 0.28 31.82 -48.10
CA ILE A 816 1.42 30.92 -48.00
C ILE A 816 2.68 31.76 -48.21
N GLU A 817 3.55 31.86 -47.21
CA GLU A 817 4.75 32.68 -47.29
C GLU A 817 5.99 31.98 -46.72
N GLY A 818 7.15 32.62 -46.89
CA GLY A 818 8.41 32.17 -46.30
C GLY A 818 8.80 30.75 -46.71
N ALA A 819 9.13 29.92 -45.72
CA ALA A 819 9.66 28.58 -45.97
C ALA A 819 8.65 27.61 -46.60
N ALA A 820 7.34 27.76 -46.33
CA ALA A 820 6.34 26.87 -46.91
C ALA A 820 6.23 27.00 -48.43
N ARG A 821 6.71 28.09 -49.03
CA ARG A 821 6.79 28.23 -50.49
C ARG A 821 7.71 27.21 -51.16
N LYS A 822 8.63 26.60 -50.41
CA LYS A 822 9.43 25.46 -50.92
C LYS A 822 8.57 24.21 -51.13
N LEU A 823 7.56 24.01 -50.28
CA LEU A 823 6.63 22.89 -50.35
C LEU A 823 5.43 23.19 -51.26
N TYR A 824 4.98 24.46 -51.28
CA TYR A 824 3.81 24.92 -52.02
C TYR A 824 4.17 26.11 -52.95
N PRO A 825 4.79 25.84 -54.11
CA PRO A 825 5.20 26.89 -55.04
C PRO A 825 4.02 27.68 -55.61
N ILE A 826 4.24 28.98 -55.86
CA ILE A 826 3.27 29.89 -56.50
C ILE A 826 2.86 29.34 -57.88
N GLY A 827 1.60 29.53 -58.25
CA GLY A 827 1.06 29.16 -59.56
C GLY A 827 0.70 27.68 -59.72
N LYS A 828 0.76 26.91 -58.61
CA LYS A 828 0.30 25.51 -58.57
C LYS A 828 -1.11 25.34 -57.99
N GLY A 829 -1.71 26.42 -57.50
CA GLY A 829 -3.09 26.44 -57.01
C GLY A 829 -3.26 25.97 -55.56
N HIS A 830 -2.18 25.83 -54.79
CA HIS A 830 -2.23 25.35 -53.40
C HIS A 830 -3.04 26.27 -52.48
N GLU A 831 -3.06 27.58 -52.74
CA GLU A 831 -3.83 28.56 -51.99
C GLU A 831 -5.35 28.33 -52.08
N TYR A 832 -5.81 27.74 -53.19
CA TYR A 832 -7.22 27.37 -53.35
C TYR A 832 -7.60 26.17 -52.48
N ASP A 833 -6.64 25.29 -52.17
CA ASP A 833 -6.88 24.06 -51.42
C ASP A 833 -6.66 24.25 -49.90
N LEU A 834 -6.35 25.48 -49.46
CA LEU A 834 -6.34 25.84 -48.05
C LEU A 834 -7.77 25.88 -47.49
N PRO A 835 -7.99 25.54 -46.20
CA PRO A 835 -9.27 25.79 -45.57
C PRO A 835 -9.57 27.29 -45.57
N VAL A 836 -10.80 27.67 -45.91
CA VAL A 836 -11.18 29.09 -45.87
C VAL A 836 -11.20 29.58 -44.42
N VAL A 837 -10.56 30.72 -44.18
CA VAL A 837 -10.51 31.36 -42.85
C VAL A 837 -10.80 32.86 -42.95
N GLY A 838 -10.94 33.54 -41.83
CA GLY A 838 -11.20 34.98 -41.83
C GLY A 838 -12.63 35.33 -42.27
N ILE A 839 -13.58 34.43 -42.01
CA ILE A 839 -15.00 34.59 -42.32
C ILE A 839 -15.84 34.57 -41.03
N ARG A 840 -17.03 35.16 -41.08
CA ARG A 840 -17.98 35.17 -39.96
C ARG A 840 -18.85 33.93 -39.97
N ALA A 841 -19.47 33.60 -38.84
CA ALA A 841 -20.44 32.51 -38.76
C ALA A 841 -21.59 32.69 -39.76
N ALA A 842 -22.12 33.92 -39.87
CA ALA A 842 -23.18 34.26 -40.83
C ALA A 842 -22.75 34.09 -42.31
N ASP A 843 -21.45 34.27 -42.60
CA ASP A 843 -20.93 34.07 -43.95
C ASP A 843 -20.87 32.56 -44.29
N ALA A 844 -20.49 31.73 -43.31
CA ALA A 844 -20.50 30.28 -43.44
C ALA A 844 -21.93 29.73 -43.58
N GLU A 845 -22.89 30.23 -42.80
CA GLU A 845 -24.32 29.90 -42.93
C GLU A 845 -24.89 30.30 -44.31
N ALA A 846 -24.52 31.47 -44.81
CA ALA A 846 -24.93 31.94 -46.13
C ALA A 846 -24.36 31.06 -47.27
N TYR A 847 -23.11 30.60 -47.12
CA TYR A 847 -22.52 29.62 -48.03
C TYR A 847 -23.29 28.29 -47.99
N CYS A 848 -23.57 27.74 -46.80
CA CYS A 848 -24.35 26.52 -46.64
C CYS A 848 -25.73 26.63 -47.31
N ALA A 849 -26.44 27.75 -47.10
CA ALA A 849 -27.75 28.00 -47.71
C ALA A 849 -27.68 28.12 -49.25
N TRP A 850 -26.62 28.74 -49.78
CA TRP A 850 -26.40 28.80 -51.23
C TRP A 850 -26.11 27.42 -51.81
N ARG A 851 -25.20 26.67 -51.20
CA ARG A 851 -24.83 25.31 -51.62
C ARG A 851 -26.04 24.39 -51.55
N ALA A 852 -26.87 24.55 -50.52
CA ALA A 852 -28.09 23.79 -50.33
C ALA A 852 -29.09 23.99 -51.47
N LYS A 853 -29.26 25.24 -51.90
CA LYS A 853 -30.11 25.57 -53.05
C LYS A 853 -29.56 25.05 -54.37
N ARG A 854 -28.24 25.05 -54.52
CA ARG A 854 -27.55 24.64 -55.74
C ARG A 854 -27.60 23.12 -55.96
N ASP A 855 -27.34 22.38 -54.89
CA ASP A 855 -27.16 20.92 -54.95
C ASP A 855 -28.42 20.16 -54.49
N GLY A 856 -29.44 20.87 -53.97
CA GLY A 856 -30.71 20.28 -53.55
C GLY A 856 -30.66 19.51 -52.22
N ARG A 857 -29.61 19.73 -51.41
CA ARG A 857 -29.42 19.10 -50.09
C ARG A 857 -29.50 20.11 -48.96
N PRO A 858 -30.00 19.78 -47.76
CA PRO A 858 -30.15 20.74 -46.66
C PRO A 858 -28.84 20.96 -45.89
N PHE A 859 -27.79 21.49 -46.54
CA PHE A 859 -26.51 21.77 -45.89
C PHE A 859 -26.65 22.80 -44.78
N ARG A 860 -25.95 22.55 -43.67
CA ARG A 860 -25.88 23.41 -42.49
C ARG A 860 -24.51 23.32 -41.83
N LEU A 861 -24.24 24.24 -40.90
CA LEU A 861 -23.14 24.08 -39.96
C LEU A 861 -23.41 22.89 -39.02
N PRO A 862 -22.37 22.21 -38.52
CA PRO A 862 -22.53 21.15 -37.53
C PRO A 862 -22.85 21.70 -36.15
N THR A 863 -23.47 20.87 -35.32
CA THR A 863 -23.46 21.07 -33.87
C THR A 863 -22.13 20.63 -33.29
N ARG A 864 -21.82 21.08 -32.07
CA ARG A 864 -20.60 20.67 -31.38
C ARG A 864 -20.58 19.15 -31.12
N ALA A 865 -21.69 18.57 -30.67
CA ALA A 865 -21.80 17.14 -30.38
C ALA A 865 -21.59 16.27 -31.62
N GLU A 866 -22.09 16.71 -32.79
CA GLU A 866 -21.83 16.06 -34.07
C GLU A 866 -20.33 16.01 -34.39
N LEU A 867 -19.61 17.13 -34.28
CA LEU A 867 -18.17 17.13 -34.56
C LEU A 867 -17.34 16.38 -33.53
N GLU A 868 -17.73 16.44 -32.25
CA GLU A 868 -17.03 15.70 -31.21
C GLU A 868 -17.15 14.18 -31.42
N LYS A 869 -18.36 13.71 -31.75
CA LYS A 869 -18.57 12.33 -32.20
C LYS A 869 -17.79 12.03 -33.46
N ALA A 870 -17.90 12.87 -34.49
CA ALA A 870 -17.23 12.66 -35.77
C ALA A 870 -15.70 12.60 -35.65
N GLY A 871 -15.11 13.32 -34.70
CA GLY A 871 -13.68 13.30 -34.41
C GLY A 871 -13.23 12.15 -33.53
N ARG A 872 -13.94 11.89 -32.43
CA ARG A 872 -13.50 10.96 -31.38
C ARG A 872 -14.10 9.56 -31.51
N GLY A 873 -15.13 9.35 -32.33
CA GLY A 873 -15.90 8.11 -32.26
C GLY A 873 -16.80 8.05 -31.03
N VAL A 874 -17.00 6.84 -30.50
CA VAL A 874 -17.80 6.59 -29.28
C VAL A 874 -16.93 6.31 -28.07
N ASP A 875 -15.62 6.11 -28.28
CA ASP A 875 -14.68 5.68 -27.26
C ASP A 875 -13.92 6.84 -26.63
N ALA A 876 -14.43 8.07 -26.65
CA ALA A 876 -13.87 9.20 -25.90
C ALA A 876 -12.35 9.45 -26.09
N ARG A 877 -11.74 9.00 -27.20
CA ARG A 877 -10.30 9.24 -27.45
C ARG A 877 -9.97 10.74 -27.52
N PHE A 878 -8.82 11.18 -27.07
CA PHE A 878 -8.53 12.63 -26.96
C PHE A 878 -8.31 13.34 -28.30
N PHE A 879 -7.76 12.63 -29.28
CA PHE A 879 -7.50 13.09 -30.64
C PHE A 879 -8.13 12.14 -31.66
N PRO A 880 -8.34 12.54 -32.93
CA PRO A 880 -8.92 11.66 -33.94
C PRO A 880 -8.22 10.30 -34.09
N TRP A 881 -6.90 10.29 -33.90
CA TRP A 881 -6.05 9.10 -33.98
C TRP A 881 -5.88 8.33 -32.65
N GLY A 882 -6.37 8.81 -31.51
CA GLY A 882 -6.17 8.15 -30.21
C GLY A 882 -5.84 9.10 -29.06
N ASP A 883 -5.20 8.58 -28.01
CA ASP A 883 -4.98 9.34 -26.75
C ASP A 883 -3.58 9.94 -26.63
N ARG A 884 -2.62 9.46 -27.42
CA ARG A 884 -1.24 9.95 -27.42
C ARG A 884 -1.09 11.13 -28.37
N PHE A 885 -0.56 12.23 -27.87
CA PHE A 885 -0.27 13.40 -28.68
C PHE A 885 1.05 13.23 -29.47
N ASP A 886 1.02 13.67 -30.72
CA ASP A 886 2.22 13.96 -31.50
C ASP A 886 1.93 15.15 -32.45
N ALA A 887 2.81 16.14 -32.46
CA ALA A 887 2.64 17.36 -33.26
C ALA A 887 2.72 17.09 -34.78
N THR A 888 3.29 15.95 -35.19
CA THR A 888 3.42 15.59 -36.60
C THR A 888 2.14 15.07 -37.24
N PHE A 889 1.13 14.70 -36.43
CA PHE A 889 -0.09 14.06 -36.92
C PHE A 889 -1.16 15.02 -37.41
N CYS A 890 -1.17 16.27 -36.95
CA CYS A 890 -2.10 17.30 -37.39
C CYS A 890 -1.39 18.62 -37.68
N LYS A 891 -2.06 19.55 -38.36
CA LYS A 891 -1.51 20.89 -38.60
C LYS A 891 -1.73 21.82 -37.40
N MET A 892 -0.68 22.05 -36.62
CA MET A 892 -0.65 22.90 -35.42
C MET A 892 0.68 23.68 -35.33
N ARG A 893 0.87 24.50 -34.28
CA ARG A 893 1.97 25.47 -34.18
C ARG A 893 3.35 24.84 -34.31
N PHE A 894 3.51 23.62 -33.80
CA PHE A 894 4.77 22.90 -33.68
C PHE A 894 4.90 21.72 -34.65
N SER A 895 4.01 21.58 -35.64
CA SER A 895 4.08 20.49 -36.64
C SER A 895 5.28 20.58 -37.57
N ARG A 896 5.90 21.76 -37.66
CA ARG A 896 7.06 22.06 -38.50
C ARG A 896 8.06 22.89 -37.70
N PRO A 897 9.37 22.84 -38.01
CA PRO A 897 10.37 23.70 -37.38
C PRO A 897 10.22 25.18 -37.78
N GLU A 898 9.59 25.46 -38.91
CA GLU A 898 9.34 26.83 -39.37
C GLU A 898 8.09 27.46 -38.73
N VAL A 899 7.93 28.78 -38.89
CA VAL A 899 6.74 29.50 -38.44
C VAL A 899 5.50 28.87 -39.06
N SER A 900 4.57 28.43 -38.20
CA SER A 900 3.32 27.81 -38.64
C SER A 900 2.47 28.78 -39.44
N GLN A 901 1.69 28.25 -40.37
CA GLN A 901 0.76 28.93 -41.27
C GLN A 901 -0.23 27.90 -41.82
N LEU A 902 -1.19 28.28 -42.66
CA LEU A 902 -2.10 27.33 -43.29
C LEU A 902 -1.36 26.38 -44.26
N GLU A 903 -1.84 25.14 -44.34
CA GLU A 903 -1.41 24.14 -45.33
C GLU A 903 -2.67 23.57 -46.03
N PRO A 904 -2.56 23.08 -47.27
CA PRO A 904 -3.70 22.50 -47.99
C PRO A 904 -4.37 21.38 -47.20
N VAL A 905 -5.69 21.31 -47.29
CA VAL A 905 -6.47 20.27 -46.59
C VAL A 905 -5.98 18.87 -46.97
N GLY A 906 -5.94 17.98 -45.99
CA GLY A 906 -5.49 16.61 -46.16
C GLY A 906 -3.98 16.39 -46.25
N THR A 907 -3.17 17.43 -46.03
CA THR A 907 -1.70 17.28 -45.92
C THR A 907 -1.30 16.33 -44.77
N PHE A 908 -2.03 16.38 -43.66
CA PHE A 908 -1.77 15.57 -42.47
C PHE A 908 -2.67 14.35 -42.48
N VAL A 909 -2.13 13.19 -42.90
CA VAL A 909 -2.89 11.94 -43.10
C VAL A 909 -3.36 11.31 -41.80
N ASP A 910 -2.64 11.56 -40.71
CA ASP A 910 -2.92 10.96 -39.40
C ASP A 910 -4.02 11.68 -38.63
N ASP A 911 -4.34 12.93 -39.00
CA ASP A 911 -5.54 13.65 -38.56
C ASP A 911 -6.77 13.10 -39.31
N THR A 912 -7.06 11.83 -39.06
CA THR A 912 -8.19 11.07 -39.62
C THR A 912 -8.93 10.41 -38.47
N SER A 913 -10.23 10.67 -38.38
CA SER A 913 -11.10 10.08 -37.35
C SER A 913 -11.51 8.65 -37.70
N PRO A 914 -12.11 7.90 -36.74
CA PRO A 914 -12.67 6.56 -36.99
C PRO A 914 -13.76 6.49 -38.06
N TYR A 915 -14.34 7.62 -38.45
CA TYR A 915 -15.34 7.72 -39.52
C TYR A 915 -14.74 8.24 -40.84
N GLY A 916 -13.43 8.52 -40.87
CA GLY A 916 -12.75 9.09 -42.02
C GLY A 916 -12.92 10.60 -42.19
N VAL A 917 -13.36 11.33 -41.16
CA VAL A 917 -13.35 12.81 -41.15
C VAL A 917 -11.92 13.27 -40.90
N ARG A 918 -11.46 14.28 -41.64
CA ARG A 918 -10.07 14.72 -41.63
C ARG A 918 -9.91 16.17 -41.18
N ASP A 919 -8.69 16.50 -40.79
CA ASP A 919 -8.26 17.84 -40.36
C ASP A 919 -9.18 18.40 -39.25
N LEU A 920 -9.45 17.61 -38.22
CA LEU A 920 -10.23 18.05 -37.06
C LEU A 920 -9.32 18.56 -35.95
N ALA A 921 -8.18 17.92 -35.71
CA ALA A 921 -7.24 18.32 -34.65
C ALA A 921 -6.31 19.47 -35.06
N GLY A 922 -6.25 19.82 -36.34
CA GLY A 922 -5.43 20.90 -36.86
C GLY A 922 -6.01 21.58 -38.09
N GLY A 923 -5.25 22.51 -38.66
CA GLY A 923 -5.67 23.28 -39.83
C GLY A 923 -6.50 24.49 -39.42
N ALA A 924 -7.82 24.38 -39.42
CA ALA A 924 -8.73 25.44 -39.00
C ALA A 924 -9.87 24.89 -38.15
N ARG A 925 -10.26 25.64 -37.12
CA ARG A 925 -11.44 25.31 -36.32
C ARG A 925 -12.70 25.51 -37.14
N ASP A 926 -13.74 24.76 -36.84
CA ASP A 926 -15.02 24.87 -37.53
C ASP A 926 -16.02 25.71 -36.74
N TRP A 927 -16.69 26.64 -37.42
CA TRP A 927 -17.90 27.25 -36.91
C TRP A 927 -19.00 26.20 -36.67
N CYS A 928 -19.60 26.24 -35.49
CA CYS A 928 -20.74 25.42 -35.13
C CYS A 928 -22.05 26.23 -35.10
N GLN A 929 -23.16 25.49 -35.07
CA GLN A 929 -24.47 26.04 -34.72
C GLN A 929 -24.45 26.68 -33.32
N PRO A 930 -25.31 27.69 -33.08
CA PRO A 930 -25.43 28.28 -31.76
C PRO A 930 -26.04 27.26 -30.79
N GLU A 931 -25.70 27.38 -29.50
CA GLU A 931 -26.33 26.55 -28.48
C GLU A 931 -27.73 27.12 -28.12
N ASN A 932 -27.93 28.44 -28.17
CA ASN A 932 -29.22 29.11 -27.99
C ASN A 932 -29.51 30.18 -29.06
N ASP A 933 -30.79 30.45 -29.30
CA ASP A 933 -31.22 31.52 -30.20
C ASP A 933 -30.80 32.90 -29.67
N GLY A 934 -30.04 33.65 -30.47
CA GLY A 934 -29.62 35.02 -30.16
C GLY A 934 -28.25 35.15 -29.51
N ASP A 935 -27.49 34.06 -29.37
CA ASP A 935 -26.12 34.11 -28.84
C ASP A 935 -25.20 34.99 -29.69
N GLU A 936 -24.56 35.98 -29.05
CA GLU A 936 -23.55 36.84 -29.69
C GLU A 936 -22.23 36.10 -29.95
N GLU A 937 -21.96 35.04 -29.18
CA GLU A 937 -20.84 34.13 -29.36
C GLU A 937 -21.31 32.82 -29.99
N ARG A 938 -20.44 32.21 -30.79
CA ARG A 938 -20.68 30.91 -31.45
C ARG A 938 -19.62 29.91 -31.00
N PRO A 939 -20.00 28.65 -30.73
CA PRO A 939 -19.03 27.61 -30.51
C PRO A 939 -18.17 27.40 -31.76
N VAL A 940 -16.90 27.10 -31.54
CA VAL A 940 -15.98 26.58 -32.55
C VAL A 940 -15.42 25.25 -32.09
N PHE A 941 -15.16 24.35 -33.03
CA PHE A 941 -14.70 22.99 -32.73
C PHE A 941 -13.41 22.65 -33.49
N GLY A 942 -12.66 21.69 -32.97
CA GLY A 942 -11.42 21.21 -33.58
C GLY A 942 -10.23 22.12 -33.28
N GLY A 943 -9.05 21.78 -33.77
CA GLY A 943 -7.82 22.56 -33.60
C GLY A 943 -7.53 23.53 -34.75
N ALA A 944 -6.43 24.27 -34.64
CA ALA A 944 -5.99 25.19 -35.68
C ALA A 944 -4.47 25.18 -35.84
N TRP A 945 -3.98 25.63 -36.99
CA TRP A 945 -2.55 25.73 -37.30
C TRP A 945 -1.74 26.57 -36.30
N LEU A 946 -2.39 27.46 -35.56
CA LEU A 946 -1.80 28.33 -34.54
C LEU A 946 -1.94 27.79 -33.10
N ALA A 947 -2.65 26.67 -32.92
CA ALA A 947 -2.90 26.03 -31.62
C ALA A 947 -1.70 25.19 -31.16
N ASP A 948 -1.63 24.93 -29.85
CA ASP A 948 -0.76 23.95 -29.20
C ASP A 948 -1.49 22.61 -29.00
N GLU A 949 -0.87 21.67 -28.29
CA GLU A 949 -1.49 20.36 -27.95
C GLU A 949 -2.88 20.53 -27.33
N GLN A 950 -3.00 21.38 -26.31
CA GLN A 950 -4.26 21.59 -25.59
C GLN A 950 -5.35 22.10 -26.53
N GLY A 951 -4.99 23.02 -27.43
CA GLY A 951 -5.89 23.55 -28.43
C GLY A 951 -6.29 22.55 -29.53
N SER A 952 -5.56 21.44 -29.70
CA SER A 952 -5.81 20.36 -30.67
C SER A 952 -6.61 19.18 -30.11
N ARG A 953 -6.89 19.14 -28.80
CA ARG A 953 -7.73 18.12 -28.17
C ARG A 953 -9.20 18.27 -28.57
N MET A 954 -9.86 17.16 -28.88
CA MET A 954 -11.23 17.14 -29.40
C MET A 954 -12.30 17.52 -28.37
N ALA A 955 -12.00 17.39 -27.08
CA ALA A 955 -12.91 17.82 -26.02
C ALA A 955 -12.86 19.33 -25.75
N SER A 956 -11.88 20.06 -26.30
CA SER A 956 -11.67 21.48 -26.01
C SER A 956 -12.89 22.34 -26.37
N ARG A 957 -13.33 23.24 -25.47
CA ARG A 957 -14.44 24.17 -25.71
C ARG A 957 -13.96 25.59 -25.92
N LEU A 958 -14.31 26.17 -27.07
CA LEU A 958 -14.06 27.57 -27.36
C LEU A 958 -15.31 28.19 -27.96
N THR A 959 -15.60 29.42 -27.55
CA THR A 959 -16.63 30.29 -28.14
C THR A 959 -15.96 31.55 -28.67
N ILE A 960 -16.45 32.06 -29.80
CA ILE A 960 -15.94 33.26 -30.46
C ILE A 960 -17.12 34.09 -30.92
N LEU A 961 -17.03 35.42 -30.83
CA LEU A 961 -18.06 36.32 -31.37
C LEU A 961 -18.46 35.94 -32.80
N ALA A 962 -19.76 35.86 -33.07
CA ALA A 962 -20.31 35.45 -34.37
C ALA A 962 -19.83 36.34 -35.53
N GLU A 963 -19.60 37.62 -35.26
CA GLU A 963 -19.06 38.62 -36.19
C GLU A 963 -17.52 38.61 -36.27
N GLY A 964 -16.86 37.78 -35.47
CA GLY A 964 -15.42 37.62 -35.43
C GLY A 964 -14.86 37.08 -36.74
N ARG A 965 -13.68 37.59 -37.13
CA ARG A 965 -12.91 37.11 -38.27
C ARG A 965 -11.49 36.80 -37.81
N THR A 966 -11.10 35.54 -37.85
CA THR A 966 -9.77 35.10 -37.41
C THR A 966 -9.13 34.20 -38.45
N ALA A 967 -7.79 34.19 -38.49
CA ALA A 967 -7.03 33.36 -39.41
C ALA A 967 -7.04 31.85 -39.06
N GLY A 968 -7.68 31.45 -37.96
CA GLY A 968 -7.71 30.07 -37.48
C GLY A 968 -9.10 29.43 -37.45
N ILE A 969 -10.13 30.12 -37.94
CA ILE A 969 -11.51 29.63 -37.94
C ILE A 969 -12.06 29.63 -39.36
N GLY A 970 -12.46 28.45 -39.81
CA GLY A 970 -13.21 28.18 -41.02
C GLY A 970 -14.51 27.47 -40.67
N PHE A 971 -14.92 26.52 -41.50
CA PHE A 971 -16.11 25.72 -41.25
C PHE A 971 -16.15 24.48 -42.15
N ARG A 972 -16.97 23.53 -41.74
CA ARG A 972 -17.33 22.35 -42.52
C ARG A 972 -18.84 22.21 -42.59
N MET A 973 -19.32 21.39 -43.51
CA MET A 973 -20.74 21.22 -43.75
C MET A 973 -21.23 19.87 -43.25
N VAL A 974 -22.46 19.85 -42.78
CA VAL A 974 -23.20 18.61 -42.52
C VAL A 974 -24.62 18.68 -43.09
N TYR A 975 -25.25 17.53 -43.26
CA TYR A 975 -26.69 17.42 -43.50
C TYR A 975 -27.24 16.13 -42.86
N SER A 976 -28.53 16.14 -42.52
CA SER A 976 -29.20 15.00 -41.90
C SER A 976 -29.18 13.79 -42.82
N ALA A 977 -28.97 12.60 -42.26
CA ALA A 977 -29.22 11.36 -42.99
C ALA A 977 -30.71 10.98 -42.98
N ASP A 978 -31.47 11.50 -42.02
CA ASP A 978 -32.91 11.28 -41.91
C ASP A 978 -33.62 12.40 -42.70
N GLY A 979 -34.12 12.05 -43.89
CA GLY A 979 -34.79 12.93 -44.85
C GLY A 979 -35.74 12.16 -45.74
#